data_AF-A0A835REH8-F1
#
_entry.id   AF-A0A835REH8-F1
#
_cell.length_a   1.000
_cell.length_b   1.000
_cell.length_c   1.000
_cell.angle_alpha   90.00
_cell.angle_beta   90.00
_cell.angle_gamma   90.00
#
_symmetry.space_group_name_H-M   'P 1'
#
loop_
_entity.id
_entity.type
_entity.pdbx_description
1 polymer ?
#
loop_
_entity_poly.entity_id
_entity_poly.type
_entity_poly.pdbx_seq_one_letter_code
_entity_poly.pdbx_strand_id
1 'polypeptide(L)'
;MAVLLVLFSQHWQCSPSAVSISYLPGFHGVLPFRLETGYVGIDKKNEAELFYYFVESERNPVDDPLILWLPGGPGCSGLVGLALHMGPLQFKVNNFDDFLPTLTSNPYSWTKIANMLFLDWPIGTGFSYSKNENDYIKEDFQAKKQIYNFLVKWFLDHPRFLSNAFYMGGESYGGKMATLLAHDIVEGNKQANSIVINIKGYIIGNAVTGEYADKNSQVPHAYGLGIIPSELYKNIQTNCEGEDYRKPIGKACAEYIKVFKEFITEINVFGVLDRTCSDDDPLRQQSSCLENTKDKLLLPSNLVDSTCITPDLLSNYWANNDAVRAALKIKKGTVTNWVRCNFNFALNIYNRSIPSSVPYHVKLTTSGYRALVYNGDHDLQIPFLGTLEWIKSLGFSILDEWRSWHVGGQVAGYTMLFSNNLTFATVKIAARTGSINRQPTQLNQRTAEATAYDVMMTLGHRCVGLWQAIAVLFLVFSQLRQCSPSAVSISRLPGFHGVLPFRLETGYVSIDKKNEAELFYYFVESERNPVDDPLILWLPGGPGCSGLVGLALHMGPLQFKVNNFDDFLPTLTSNPYSWTKIANMLFLDWPIGTGFSYSKNESDYIKEDFQAKKQIYNFLIEWFLDHPRFLSNAFYMGGESYGGKMATLLAHDIVEGYKQANSIVINIKGYIIGNAVTDEYADKNSQVPHAYGLGIIPSELYKNIQTNCEGEDYRKPIGKACAEYLEVFKEFLSEINVFGVLDPKCSDDDPLSQQSSCLENTKDKLLLPSNLVDSTCITPELLSNYWANNDAVRVALKIKKSGSSLLASPSWMNGDLGMLVAKWLDSEAFSRDMDAVLLVSQGPNGALSARRFPAGRSCFNSSAKLRRPFIYETRLMSTAPNFGKSLHLTHATGGQRGSSGQMPAPQFPTQEDKIVSVEEGGVPLEGVIQLDKPYLTPSLISWASVAVPFLPTSFYADRLLTR
;
A
#
# COMPACT_ATOMS: atom_id res chain seq x y z
N MET A 1 40.87 66.75 26.59
CA MET A 1 39.42 66.55 26.42
C MET A 1 39.07 65.12 26.82
N ALA A 2 38.27 64.98 27.87
CA ALA A 2 37.47 63.79 28.16
C ALA A 2 36.02 64.28 28.36
N VAL A 3 35.05 63.36 28.46
CA VAL A 3 33.59 63.64 28.48
C VAL A 3 33.04 64.13 27.13
N LEU A 4 32.62 63.16 26.29
CA LEU A 4 31.44 63.25 25.40
C LEU A 4 31.18 61.90 24.66
N LEU A 5 31.20 60.79 25.40
CA LEU A 5 30.94 59.45 24.86
C LEU A 5 30.11 58.57 25.83
N VAL A 6 29.13 59.20 26.48
CA VAL A 6 28.12 58.57 27.35
C VAL A 6 26.77 59.19 26.99
N LEU A 7 25.67 58.43 27.17
CA LEU A 7 24.29 58.77 26.82
C LEU A 7 23.96 58.76 25.32
N PHE A 8 23.91 57.57 24.72
CA PHE A 8 22.67 57.09 24.10
C PHE A 8 22.60 55.55 23.98
N SER A 9 23.11 54.84 25.00
CA SER A 9 22.92 53.40 25.16
C SER A 9 21.48 53.08 25.62
N GLN A 10 20.49 53.26 24.74
CA GLN A 10 19.18 52.66 24.96
C GLN A 10 19.34 51.15 24.93
N HIS A 11 19.16 50.50 26.09
CA HIS A 11 19.10 49.05 26.15
C HIS A 11 17.87 48.54 25.40
N TRP A 12 18.07 48.15 24.13
CA TRP A 12 17.22 47.14 23.52
C TRP A 12 17.47 45.85 24.29
N GLN A 13 16.53 45.50 25.17
CA GLN A 13 16.50 44.19 25.80
C GLN A 13 16.11 43.16 24.71
N CYS A 14 17.11 42.63 24.00
CA CYS A 14 16.95 41.39 23.25
C CYS A 14 16.62 40.29 24.27
N SER A 15 15.33 39.97 24.40
CA SER A 15 14.86 38.88 25.26
C SER A 15 15.16 37.55 24.57
N PRO A 16 16.05 36.70 25.11
CA PRO A 16 16.37 35.43 24.48
C PRO A 16 15.26 34.41 24.77
N SER A 17 14.20 34.45 23.97
CA SER A 17 13.08 33.48 24.01
C SER A 17 13.38 32.19 23.23
N ALA A 18 14.52 32.10 22.56
CA ALA A 18 15.03 30.91 21.88
C ALA A 18 16.07 30.20 22.77
N VAL A 19 15.96 28.88 22.92
CA VAL A 19 16.88 28.06 23.73
C VAL A 19 17.26 26.80 22.96
N SER A 20 18.57 26.59 22.76
CA SER A 20 19.05 25.34 22.15
C SER A 20 19.00 24.18 23.16
N ILE A 21 18.54 23.03 22.67
CA ILE A 21 18.30 21.82 23.46
C ILE A 21 19.31 20.75 23.05
N SER A 22 20.13 20.28 24.00
CA SER A 22 21.11 19.20 23.77
C SER A 22 20.65 17.84 24.33
N TYR A 23 19.62 17.83 25.18
CA TYR A 23 19.08 16.64 25.83
C TYR A 23 17.55 16.72 25.86
N LEU A 24 16.86 15.66 25.45
CA LEU A 24 15.41 15.49 25.62
C LEU A 24 15.13 14.25 26.46
N PRO A 25 14.27 14.31 27.48
CA PRO A 25 13.80 13.12 28.18
C PRO A 25 13.14 12.16 27.20
N GLY A 26 13.41 10.86 27.36
CA GLY A 26 12.98 9.80 26.44
C GLY A 26 14.00 9.51 25.34
N PHE A 27 14.86 10.46 24.95
CA PHE A 27 15.97 10.23 24.02
C PHE A 27 17.23 9.82 24.80
N HIS A 28 17.94 8.79 24.32
CA HIS A 28 19.13 8.29 25.01
C HIS A 28 20.41 9.02 24.58
N GLY A 29 20.87 9.96 25.41
CA GLY A 29 22.15 10.67 25.24
C GLY A 29 21.99 12.11 24.77
N VAL A 30 23.04 12.65 24.15
CA VAL A 30 23.02 13.98 23.52
C VAL A 30 22.28 13.86 22.18
N LEU A 31 21.47 14.86 21.82
CA LEU A 31 20.87 14.92 20.49
C LEU A 31 21.96 15.03 19.39
N PRO A 32 21.93 14.21 18.33
CA PRO A 32 22.92 14.28 17.25
C PRO A 32 22.72 15.46 16.28
N PHE A 33 21.69 16.27 16.49
CA PHE A 33 21.30 17.44 15.72
C PHE A 33 21.04 18.63 16.67
N ARG A 34 21.21 19.87 16.18
CA ARG A 34 20.87 21.05 16.97
C ARG A 34 19.37 21.33 16.92
N LEU A 35 18.68 20.98 17.99
CA LEU A 35 17.33 21.45 18.30
C LEU A 35 17.38 22.81 19.01
N GLU A 36 16.37 23.63 18.75
CA GLU A 36 16.11 24.91 19.39
C GLU A 36 14.60 25.06 19.56
N THR A 37 14.15 25.56 20.71
CA THR A 37 12.73 25.81 20.98
C THR A 37 12.52 27.22 21.52
N GLY A 38 11.35 27.80 21.25
CA GLY A 38 11.07 29.14 21.73
C GLY A 38 9.66 29.66 21.48
N TYR A 39 9.44 30.87 21.96
CA TYR A 39 8.20 31.61 21.84
C TYR A 39 8.42 32.92 21.06
N VAL A 40 7.51 33.23 20.13
CA VAL A 40 7.49 34.51 19.40
C VAL A 40 6.14 35.20 19.64
N GLY A 41 6.17 36.38 20.26
CA GLY A 41 4.99 37.18 20.54
C GLY A 41 4.41 37.84 19.29
N ILE A 42 3.10 37.72 19.06
CA ILE A 42 2.44 38.05 17.79
C ILE A 42 1.96 39.51 17.75
N ASP A 43 1.45 40.06 18.85
CA ASP A 43 1.16 41.49 19.04
C ASP A 43 2.27 42.15 19.92
N LYS A 44 2.25 43.48 20.06
CA LYS A 44 2.95 44.25 21.11
C LYS A 44 2.05 44.59 22.31
N LYS A 45 0.73 44.40 22.20
CA LYS A 45 -0.25 44.71 23.26
C LYS A 45 -0.71 43.50 24.09
N ASN A 46 -0.73 42.30 23.50
CA ASN A 46 -1.22 41.08 24.15
C ASN A 46 -0.08 40.07 24.34
N GLU A 47 -0.15 39.29 25.42
CA GLU A 47 0.76 38.16 25.69
C GLU A 47 0.43 36.92 24.84
N ALA A 48 0.18 37.12 23.54
CA ALA A 48 -0.11 36.07 22.57
C ALA A 48 1.18 35.60 21.90
N GLU A 49 1.58 34.36 22.16
CA GLU A 49 2.87 33.81 21.71
C GLU A 49 2.67 32.47 21.02
N LEU A 50 3.19 32.34 19.79
CA LEU A 50 3.28 31.04 19.12
C LEU A 50 4.60 30.35 19.52
N PHE A 51 4.51 29.05 19.82
CA PHE A 51 5.62 28.18 20.14
C PHE A 51 6.15 27.46 18.89
N TYR A 52 7.46 27.28 18.81
CA TYR A 52 8.10 26.59 17.69
C TYR A 52 9.20 25.62 18.13
N TYR A 53 9.45 24.65 17.26
CA TYR A 53 10.60 23.75 17.29
C TYR A 53 11.41 24.01 16.02
N PHE A 54 12.68 24.38 16.16
CA PHE A 54 13.59 24.60 15.05
C PHE A 54 14.73 23.58 15.10
N VAL A 55 15.02 22.93 13.97
CA VAL A 55 16.16 22.03 13.84
C VAL A 55 17.03 22.49 12.67
N GLU A 56 18.31 22.72 12.96
CA GLU A 56 19.30 23.02 11.93
C GLU A 56 19.56 21.81 11.04
N SER A 57 19.91 22.04 9.77
CA SER A 57 20.27 20.91 8.90
C SER A 57 21.51 20.18 9.44
N GLU A 58 21.43 18.85 9.42
CA GLU A 58 22.51 17.93 9.80
C GLU A 58 23.62 17.87 8.74
N ARG A 59 23.42 18.46 7.55
CA ARG A 59 24.40 18.56 6.47
C ARG A 59 25.13 19.91 6.52
N ASN A 60 24.48 21.01 6.15
CA ASN A 60 25.06 22.35 6.19
C ASN A 60 23.98 23.42 6.41
N PRO A 61 23.72 23.86 7.65
CA PRO A 61 22.63 24.78 7.94
C PRO A 61 22.81 26.19 7.37
N VAL A 62 24.00 26.55 6.88
CA VAL A 62 24.25 27.86 6.24
C VAL A 62 23.73 27.89 4.81
N ASP A 63 23.99 26.84 4.03
CA ASP A 63 23.62 26.77 2.61
C ASP A 63 22.29 26.02 2.35
N ASP A 64 21.91 25.09 3.23
CA ASP A 64 20.73 24.26 3.06
C ASP A 64 19.41 25.05 3.22
N PRO A 65 18.34 24.69 2.47
CA PRO A 65 17.07 25.42 2.48
C PRO A 65 16.44 25.49 3.87
N LEU A 66 15.61 26.53 4.10
CA LEU A 66 14.77 26.66 5.28
C LEU A 66 13.31 26.35 4.92
N ILE A 67 12.68 25.45 5.65
CA ILE A 67 11.29 25.05 5.45
C ILE A 67 10.50 25.34 6.74
N LEU A 68 9.48 26.20 6.66
CA LEU A 68 8.45 26.31 7.69
C LEU A 68 7.39 25.25 7.41
N TRP A 69 7.27 24.22 8.25
CA TRP A 69 6.25 23.16 8.12
C TRP A 69 5.02 23.46 8.98
N LEU A 70 3.86 23.52 8.33
CA LEU A 70 2.57 23.70 8.97
C LEU A 70 1.82 22.35 9.08
N PRO A 71 1.63 21.80 10.30
CA PRO A 71 0.80 20.61 10.52
C PRO A 71 -0.69 20.90 10.23
N GLY A 72 -1.49 19.84 10.16
CA GLY A 72 -2.91 19.89 9.79
C GLY A 72 -3.89 20.39 10.86
N GLY A 73 -5.10 19.83 10.83
CA GLY A 73 -6.20 20.15 11.75
C GLY A 73 -7.31 20.97 11.07
N PRO A 74 -7.39 22.31 11.25
CA PRO A 74 -6.39 23.18 11.89
C PRO A 74 -6.30 22.98 13.41
N GLY A 75 -5.19 23.38 14.01
CA GLY A 75 -4.95 23.19 15.45
C GLY A 75 -4.34 21.84 15.83
N CYS A 76 -3.46 21.30 14.97
CA CYS A 76 -2.51 20.24 15.32
C CYS A 76 -1.13 20.83 15.65
N SER A 77 -0.40 20.23 16.59
CA SER A 77 0.91 20.71 17.04
C SER A 77 2.03 20.45 16.03
N GLY A 78 3.02 21.35 15.97
CA GLY A 78 4.26 21.18 15.22
C GLY A 78 5.09 19.96 15.66
N LEU A 79 4.83 19.42 16.85
CA LEU A 79 5.43 18.15 17.30
C LEU A 79 5.08 16.98 16.36
N VAL A 80 3.92 17.03 15.68
CA VAL A 80 3.54 16.04 14.65
C VAL A 80 4.61 16.02 13.54
N GLY A 81 4.98 17.19 13.01
CA GLY A 81 6.06 17.31 12.04
C GLY A 81 7.42 16.84 12.59
N LEU A 82 7.75 17.22 13.83
CA LEU A 82 9.05 16.95 14.48
C LEU A 82 9.29 15.47 14.83
N ALA A 83 8.27 14.76 15.29
CA ALA A 83 8.41 13.46 15.96
C ALA A 83 7.47 12.34 15.48
N LEU A 84 6.50 12.65 14.60
CA LEU A 84 5.56 11.67 14.02
C LEU A 84 5.71 11.52 12.50
N HIS A 85 6.06 12.59 11.77
CA HIS A 85 6.16 12.58 10.31
C HIS A 85 7.62 12.58 9.80
N MET A 86 8.26 13.76 9.74
CA MET A 86 9.46 13.97 8.92
C MET A 86 10.67 14.56 9.66
N GLY A 87 10.49 14.99 10.91
CA GLY A 87 11.56 15.46 11.78
C GLY A 87 12.47 14.34 12.30
N PRO A 88 13.49 14.70 13.10
CA PRO A 88 14.62 13.83 13.43
C PRO A 88 14.34 12.85 14.57
N LEU A 89 13.12 12.84 15.11
CA LEU A 89 12.69 12.01 16.22
C LEU A 89 11.58 11.05 15.78
N GLN A 90 11.53 9.88 16.41
CA GLN A 90 10.43 8.91 16.30
C GLN A 90 10.15 8.30 17.68
N PHE A 91 8.88 8.03 17.98
CA PHE A 91 8.48 7.29 19.18
C PHE A 91 8.65 5.78 18.98
N LYS A 92 9.27 5.11 19.95
CA LYS A 92 9.35 3.65 19.99
C LYS A 92 8.09 3.08 20.65
N VAL A 93 7.26 2.40 19.86
CA VAL A 93 5.96 1.84 20.28
C VAL A 93 6.12 0.65 21.25
N ASN A 94 7.13 -0.21 21.03
CA ASN A 94 7.29 -1.44 21.79
C ASN A 94 7.83 -1.18 23.21
N ASN A 95 7.15 -1.75 24.21
CA ASN A 95 7.46 -1.70 25.64
C ASN A 95 7.22 -0.31 26.29
N PHE A 96 5.99 0.20 26.20
CA PHE A 96 5.55 1.34 27.00
C PHE A 96 4.95 0.86 28.34
N ASP A 97 5.75 0.92 29.41
CA ASP A 97 5.36 0.50 30.76
C ASP A 97 4.72 1.65 31.58
N ASP A 98 3.81 2.44 30.97
CA ASP A 98 3.11 3.59 31.58
C ASP A 98 3.97 4.73 32.17
N PHE A 99 5.25 4.83 31.77
CA PHE A 99 6.18 5.89 32.20
C PHE A 99 6.38 7.00 31.14
N LEU A 100 7.60 7.15 30.63
CA LEU A 100 8.01 8.19 29.68
C LEU A 100 8.29 7.54 28.32
N PRO A 101 7.60 7.93 27.24
CA PRO A 101 7.83 7.35 25.93
C PRO A 101 9.28 7.49 25.46
N THR A 102 9.82 6.41 24.90
CA THR A 102 11.20 6.37 24.37
C THR A 102 11.25 6.99 22.98
N LEU A 103 12.24 7.84 22.74
CA LEU A 103 12.54 8.47 21.47
C LEU A 103 13.81 7.87 20.84
N THR A 104 13.77 7.69 19.52
CA THR A 104 14.92 7.29 18.69
C THR A 104 15.12 8.26 17.54
N SER A 105 16.32 8.28 16.96
CA SER A 105 16.62 9.11 15.79
C SER A 105 15.90 8.59 14.54
N ASN A 106 15.29 9.49 13.76
CA ASN A 106 14.79 9.19 12.42
C ASN A 106 15.96 9.23 11.41
N PRO A 107 16.36 8.10 10.78
CA PRO A 107 17.42 8.12 9.76
C PRO A 107 16.97 8.84 8.48
N TYR A 108 15.66 8.90 8.21
CA TYR A 108 15.05 9.45 7.00
C TYR A 108 14.54 10.90 7.16
N SER A 109 15.01 11.65 8.15
CA SER A 109 14.47 12.99 8.41
C SER A 109 14.82 14.00 7.32
N TRP A 110 13.92 14.96 7.08
CA TRP A 110 14.20 16.10 6.20
C TRP A 110 15.31 17.02 6.77
N THR A 111 15.62 16.92 8.07
CA THR A 111 16.77 17.64 8.68
C THR A 111 18.11 17.22 8.09
N LYS A 112 18.21 16.04 7.46
CA LYS A 112 19.41 15.60 6.73
C LYS A 112 19.82 16.54 5.59
N ILE A 113 18.91 17.39 5.11
CA ILE A 113 19.10 18.23 3.91
C ILE A 113 18.48 19.64 3.99
N ALA A 114 17.75 19.95 5.07
CA ALA A 114 17.06 21.22 5.24
C ALA A 114 17.08 21.66 6.71
N ASN A 115 17.07 22.98 6.92
CA ASN A 115 16.70 23.58 8.19
C ASN A 115 15.17 23.51 8.33
N MET A 116 14.65 22.90 9.39
CA MET A 116 13.23 22.62 9.58
C MET A 116 12.65 23.42 10.75
N LEU A 117 11.64 24.25 10.47
CA LEU A 117 10.91 25.05 11.46
C LEU A 117 9.48 24.53 11.58
N PHE A 118 9.15 23.90 12.71
CA PHE A 118 7.81 23.37 13.00
C PHE A 118 7.06 24.31 13.96
N LEU A 119 5.81 24.63 13.64
CA LEU A 119 5.02 25.66 14.34
C LEU A 119 3.75 25.08 14.97
N ASP A 120 3.49 25.44 16.23
CA ASP A 120 2.19 25.23 16.89
C ASP A 120 1.24 26.37 16.50
N TRP A 121 0.22 26.11 15.65
CA TRP A 121 -0.69 27.15 15.16
C TRP A 121 -2.15 26.69 15.04
N PRO A 122 -3.15 27.58 15.23
CA PRO A 122 -3.06 28.95 15.75
C PRO A 122 -2.83 29.00 17.28
N ILE A 123 -2.92 30.19 17.90
CA ILE A 123 -2.95 30.35 19.37
C ILE A 123 -3.96 29.37 20.01
N GLY A 124 -3.54 28.66 21.06
CA GLY A 124 -4.30 27.57 21.70
C GLY A 124 -3.98 26.17 21.17
N THR A 125 -3.04 26.05 20.23
CA THR A 125 -2.54 24.77 19.70
C THR A 125 -1.24 24.38 20.38
N GLY A 126 -1.06 23.10 20.71
CA GLY A 126 0.19 22.59 21.29
C GLY A 126 0.59 23.36 22.55
N PHE A 127 1.73 24.08 22.49
CA PHE A 127 2.20 24.97 23.57
C PHE A 127 2.00 26.48 23.29
N SER A 128 1.42 26.86 22.15
CA SER A 128 1.05 28.24 21.80
C SER A 128 -0.15 28.74 22.61
N TYR A 129 -0.06 29.94 23.19
CA TYR A 129 -1.09 30.46 24.09
C TYR A 129 -1.24 31.99 24.05
N SER A 130 -2.34 32.49 24.61
CA SER A 130 -2.47 33.87 25.07
C SER A 130 -3.15 33.93 26.44
N LYS A 131 -2.91 34.99 27.20
CA LYS A 131 -3.73 35.34 28.38
C LYS A 131 -5.05 36.07 28.04
N ASN A 132 -5.23 36.48 26.78
CA ASN A 132 -6.43 37.16 26.30
C ASN A 132 -7.22 36.24 25.36
N GLU A 133 -8.47 35.94 25.73
CA GLU A 133 -9.36 35.04 24.97
C GLU A 133 -9.60 35.50 23.52
N ASN A 134 -9.47 36.80 23.24
CA ASN A 134 -9.64 37.36 21.89
C ASN A 134 -8.53 36.96 20.90
N ASP A 135 -7.38 36.49 21.38
CA ASP A 135 -6.29 36.01 20.51
C ASP A 135 -6.48 34.55 20.07
N TYR A 136 -7.43 33.82 20.67
CA TYR A 136 -7.85 32.46 20.28
C TYR A 136 -8.80 32.55 19.09
N ILE A 137 -8.21 33.01 17.99
CA ILE A 137 -8.83 33.25 16.68
C ILE A 137 -9.49 31.99 16.12
N LYS A 138 -10.53 32.19 15.30
CA LYS A 138 -11.42 31.11 14.84
C LYS A 138 -11.65 31.15 13.33
N GLU A 139 -10.77 31.79 12.55
CA GLU A 139 -10.94 31.90 11.09
C GLU A 139 -9.64 32.13 10.30
N ASP A 140 -9.65 31.79 9.01
CA ASP A 140 -8.46 31.67 8.16
C ASP A 140 -7.68 32.97 7.96
N PHE A 141 -8.37 34.11 7.77
CA PHE A 141 -7.68 35.38 7.53
C PHE A 141 -6.88 35.83 8.76
N GLN A 142 -7.41 35.57 9.95
CA GLN A 142 -6.71 35.81 11.22
C GLN A 142 -5.56 34.80 11.44
N ALA A 143 -5.77 33.52 11.14
CA ALA A 143 -4.73 32.49 11.30
C ALA A 143 -3.52 32.76 10.41
N LYS A 144 -3.78 33.08 9.13
CA LYS A 144 -2.77 33.53 8.18
C LYS A 144 -1.98 34.73 8.71
N LYS A 145 -2.68 35.73 9.27
CA LYS A 145 -2.03 36.93 9.83
C LYS A 145 -1.17 36.62 11.06
N GLN A 146 -1.59 35.71 11.95
CA GLN A 146 -0.76 35.29 13.09
C GLN A 146 0.55 34.62 12.62
N ILE A 147 0.47 33.70 11.67
CA ILE A 147 1.64 32.95 11.15
C ILE A 147 2.58 33.87 10.34
N TYR A 148 2.03 34.80 9.55
CA TYR A 148 2.84 35.79 8.84
C TYR A 148 3.61 36.70 9.82
N ASN A 149 2.93 37.20 10.86
CA ASN A 149 3.56 38.01 11.92
C ASN A 149 4.62 37.21 12.70
N PHE A 150 4.39 35.93 12.96
CA PHE A 150 5.38 35.01 13.53
C PHE A 150 6.63 34.94 12.65
N LEU A 151 6.47 34.61 11.37
CA LEU A 151 7.58 34.36 10.46
C LEU A 151 8.44 35.61 10.26
N VAL A 152 7.81 36.79 10.12
CA VAL A 152 8.53 38.07 10.02
C VAL A 152 9.37 38.37 11.26
N LYS A 153 8.84 38.09 12.45
CA LYS A 153 9.58 38.28 13.71
C LYS A 153 10.69 37.25 13.89
N TRP A 154 10.41 35.97 13.60
CA TRP A 154 11.40 34.90 13.67
C TRP A 154 12.60 35.18 12.74
N PHE A 155 12.39 35.71 11.53
CA PHE A 155 13.48 36.12 10.63
C PHE A 155 14.25 37.36 11.11
N LEU A 156 13.61 38.29 11.84
CA LEU A 156 14.28 39.43 12.45
C LEU A 156 15.18 39.01 13.63
N ASP A 157 14.75 37.99 14.38
CA ASP A 157 15.54 37.40 15.48
C ASP A 157 16.63 36.44 14.97
N HIS A 158 16.44 35.81 13.81
CA HIS A 158 17.37 34.86 13.18
C HIS A 158 17.86 35.30 11.78
N PRO A 159 18.45 36.51 11.64
CA PRO A 159 18.71 37.14 10.33
C PRO A 159 19.70 36.35 9.45
N ARG A 160 20.51 35.45 10.03
CA ARG A 160 21.38 34.53 9.28
C ARG A 160 20.63 33.65 8.28
N PHE A 161 19.35 33.34 8.52
CA PHE A 161 18.56 32.49 7.62
C PHE A 161 17.84 33.26 6.50
N LEU A 162 17.95 34.60 6.43
CA LEU A 162 17.37 35.40 5.35
C LEU A 162 17.98 35.08 3.97
N SER A 163 19.22 34.58 3.93
CA SER A 163 19.91 34.17 2.70
C SER A 163 19.51 32.78 2.20
N ASN A 164 19.08 31.87 3.07
CA ASN A 164 18.75 30.49 2.71
C ASN A 164 17.58 30.44 1.74
N ALA A 165 17.53 29.41 0.89
CA ALA A 165 16.38 29.18 0.01
C ALA A 165 15.15 28.81 0.86
N PHE A 166 14.15 29.69 0.94
CA PHE A 166 12.99 29.49 1.80
C PHE A 166 11.82 28.81 1.06
N TYR A 167 11.16 27.87 1.73
CA TYR A 167 9.95 27.20 1.25
C TYR A 167 8.86 27.19 2.33
N MET A 168 7.61 27.43 1.92
CA MET A 168 6.45 27.14 2.76
C MET A 168 6.06 25.67 2.63
N GLY A 169 6.10 24.91 3.72
CA GLY A 169 5.68 23.52 3.81
C GLY A 169 4.37 23.35 4.57
N GLY A 170 3.60 22.32 4.25
CA GLY A 170 2.49 21.92 5.12
C GLY A 170 1.63 20.78 4.61
N GLU A 171 0.91 20.14 5.52
CA GLU A 171 0.07 18.97 5.27
C GLU A 171 -1.42 19.27 5.53
N SER A 172 -2.35 18.53 4.92
CA SER A 172 -3.78 18.58 5.31
C SER A 172 -4.31 20.05 5.27
N TYR A 173 -4.87 20.57 6.36
CA TYR A 173 -5.27 21.98 6.44
C TYR A 173 -4.09 22.97 6.48
N GLY A 174 -2.92 22.53 6.95
CA GLY A 174 -1.67 23.30 6.92
C GLY A 174 -1.17 23.55 5.51
N GLY A 175 -1.35 22.62 4.56
CA GLY A 175 -1.00 22.82 3.15
C GLY A 175 -1.80 23.94 2.46
N LYS A 176 -3.09 24.06 2.80
CA LYS A 176 -3.93 25.20 2.43
C LYS A 176 -3.31 26.52 2.89
N MET A 177 -2.93 26.58 4.17
CA MET A 177 -2.37 27.78 4.80
C MET A 177 -0.95 28.09 4.30
N ALA A 178 -0.12 27.08 4.05
CA ALA A 178 1.22 27.22 3.47
C ALA A 178 1.17 27.92 2.10
N THR A 179 0.20 27.54 1.26
CA THR A 179 -0.05 28.19 -0.04
C THR A 179 -0.48 29.66 0.12
N LEU A 180 -1.41 29.92 1.03
CA LEU A 180 -1.92 31.26 1.31
C LEU A 180 -0.83 32.18 1.89
N LEU A 181 0.07 31.63 2.72
CA LEU A 181 1.21 32.34 3.28
C LEU A 181 2.33 32.57 2.27
N ALA A 182 2.60 31.61 1.38
CA ALA A 182 3.53 31.81 0.27
C ALA A 182 3.10 33.00 -0.60
N HIS A 183 1.79 33.13 -0.88
CA HIS A 183 1.23 34.30 -1.57
C HIS A 183 1.44 35.60 -0.77
N ASP A 184 1.13 35.62 0.52
CA ASP A 184 1.33 36.81 1.36
C ASP A 184 2.80 37.23 1.48
N ILE A 185 3.75 36.28 1.51
CA ILE A 185 5.19 36.56 1.49
C ILE A 185 5.62 37.17 0.15
N VAL A 186 5.11 36.64 -0.96
CA VAL A 186 5.39 37.16 -2.30
C VAL A 186 4.83 38.58 -2.50
N GLU A 187 3.65 38.89 -1.96
CA GLU A 187 3.13 40.27 -1.96
C GLU A 187 3.82 41.17 -0.92
N GLY A 188 4.24 40.62 0.22
CA GLY A 188 5.02 41.32 1.25
C GLY A 188 6.37 41.81 0.73
N ASN A 189 7.11 40.94 0.04
CA ASN A 189 8.40 41.24 -0.59
C ASN A 189 8.35 42.38 -1.63
N LYS A 190 7.17 42.77 -2.13
CA LYS A 190 6.98 43.90 -3.05
C LYS A 190 6.83 45.25 -2.33
N GLN A 191 6.63 45.25 -1.02
CA GLN A 191 6.36 46.46 -0.23
C GLN A 191 7.67 47.11 0.21
N ALA A 192 7.76 48.43 0.05
CA ALA A 192 8.92 49.20 0.51
C ALA A 192 9.10 49.06 2.03
N ASN A 193 10.35 48.91 2.47
CA ASN A 193 10.75 48.71 3.87
C ASN A 193 10.22 47.44 4.56
N SER A 194 9.77 46.44 3.79
CA SER A 194 9.58 45.06 4.28
C SER A 194 10.93 44.34 4.48
N ILE A 195 10.93 43.25 5.25
CA ILE A 195 12.02 42.26 5.13
C ILE A 195 11.81 41.45 3.86
N VAL A 196 12.89 41.17 3.12
CA VAL A 196 12.82 40.35 1.91
C VAL A 196 13.13 38.90 2.29
N ILE A 197 12.11 38.05 2.27
CA ILE A 197 12.25 36.60 2.50
C ILE A 197 12.59 35.92 1.17
N ASN A 198 13.67 35.13 1.14
CA ASN A 198 14.19 34.47 -0.07
C ASN A 198 13.35 33.24 -0.51
N ILE A 199 12.03 33.41 -0.64
CA ILE A 199 11.09 32.36 -1.00
C ILE A 199 11.33 31.84 -2.43
N LYS A 200 11.41 30.51 -2.58
CA LYS A 200 11.60 29.81 -3.85
C LYS A 200 10.37 29.02 -4.31
N GLY A 201 9.51 28.63 -3.37
CA GLY A 201 8.34 27.82 -3.67
C GLY A 201 7.58 27.36 -2.43
N TYR A 202 6.72 26.37 -2.62
CA TYR A 202 5.98 25.70 -1.56
C TYR A 202 5.86 24.19 -1.82
N ILE A 203 5.69 23.43 -0.74
CA ILE A 203 5.58 21.97 -0.72
C ILE A 203 4.33 21.62 0.09
N ILE A 204 3.38 20.90 -0.51
CA ILE A 204 2.11 20.57 0.16
C ILE A 204 1.75 19.08 0.04
N GLY A 205 1.46 18.45 1.18
CA GLY A 205 1.10 17.03 1.29
C GLY A 205 -0.36 16.82 1.68
N ASN A 206 -1.10 15.97 0.94
CA ASN A 206 -2.48 15.57 1.25
C ASN A 206 -3.39 16.76 1.63
N ALA A 207 -3.28 17.86 0.88
CA ALA A 207 -3.71 19.18 1.33
C ALA A 207 -5.16 19.51 0.99
N VAL A 208 -5.87 20.20 1.90
CA VAL A 208 -7.17 20.82 1.58
C VAL A 208 -6.93 21.95 0.58
N THR A 209 -7.62 21.93 -0.55
CA THR A 209 -7.38 22.90 -1.63
C THR A 209 -8.67 23.39 -2.27
N GLY A 210 -9.62 22.49 -2.49
CA GLY A 210 -10.95 22.78 -3.01
C GLY A 210 -11.91 21.74 -2.45
N GLU A 211 -12.51 22.04 -1.30
CA GLU A 211 -13.30 21.07 -0.51
C GLU A 211 -14.43 20.37 -1.28
N TYR A 212 -14.87 20.90 -2.43
CA TYR A 212 -15.76 20.21 -3.37
C TYR A 212 -15.08 18.99 -4.01
N ALA A 213 -13.96 19.17 -4.71
CA ALA A 213 -13.20 18.08 -5.34
C ALA A 213 -12.60 17.14 -4.27
N ASP A 214 -12.07 17.70 -3.17
CA ASP A 214 -11.53 16.94 -2.03
C ASP A 214 -12.59 16.02 -1.37
N LYS A 215 -13.89 16.29 -1.57
CA LYS A 215 -14.99 15.49 -0.98
C LYS A 215 -15.76 14.65 -1.99
N ASN A 216 -16.00 15.15 -3.21
CA ASN A 216 -16.64 14.37 -4.26
C ASN A 216 -15.74 13.20 -4.71
N SER A 217 -14.42 13.36 -4.71
CA SER A 217 -13.46 12.31 -5.06
C SER A 217 -13.36 11.15 -4.05
N GLN A 218 -13.94 11.27 -2.84
CA GLN A 218 -13.93 10.17 -1.86
C GLN A 218 -14.69 8.93 -2.37
N VAL A 219 -15.78 9.13 -3.11
CA VAL A 219 -16.63 8.04 -3.61
C VAL A 219 -15.89 7.18 -4.66
N PRO A 220 -15.31 7.73 -5.75
CA PRO A 220 -14.54 6.92 -6.71
C PRO A 220 -13.27 6.32 -6.11
N HIS A 221 -12.63 6.98 -5.13
CA HIS A 221 -11.47 6.39 -4.46
C HIS A 221 -11.86 5.21 -3.56
N ALA A 222 -12.92 5.33 -2.77
CA ALA A 222 -13.45 4.24 -1.94
C ALA A 222 -13.88 3.03 -2.79
N TYR A 223 -14.53 3.26 -3.94
CA TYR A 223 -14.86 2.18 -4.88
C TYR A 223 -13.60 1.50 -5.42
N GLY A 224 -12.61 2.29 -5.83
CA GLY A 224 -11.33 1.80 -6.32
C GLY A 224 -10.51 0.99 -5.29
N LEU A 225 -10.65 1.33 -4.00
CA LEU A 225 -10.08 0.62 -2.86
C LEU A 225 -10.92 -0.59 -2.39
N GLY A 226 -12.04 -0.89 -3.05
CA GLY A 226 -12.94 -2.00 -2.68
C GLY A 226 -13.80 -1.77 -1.43
N ILE A 227 -13.83 -0.55 -0.90
CA ILE A 227 -14.51 -0.18 0.36
C ILE A 227 -16.05 -0.10 0.18
N ILE A 228 -16.52 0.20 -1.03
CA ILE A 228 -17.97 0.27 -1.35
C ILE A 228 -18.36 -0.60 -2.54
N PRO A 229 -19.58 -1.19 -2.53
CA PRO A 229 -20.04 -2.07 -3.60
C PRO A 229 -20.33 -1.31 -4.91
N SER A 230 -20.28 -2.03 -6.03
CA SER A 230 -20.45 -1.48 -7.39
C SER A 230 -21.79 -0.77 -7.58
N GLU A 231 -22.82 -1.26 -6.89
CA GLU A 231 -24.20 -0.81 -6.94
C GLU A 231 -24.34 0.53 -6.25
N LEU A 232 -23.69 0.72 -5.09
CA LEU A 232 -23.66 2.01 -4.38
C LEU A 232 -22.89 3.05 -5.20
N TYR A 233 -21.73 2.67 -5.76
CA TYR A 233 -20.94 3.54 -6.63
C TYR A 233 -21.76 4.04 -7.84
N LYS A 234 -22.35 3.13 -8.62
CA LYS A 234 -23.20 3.46 -9.79
C LYS A 234 -24.42 4.30 -9.40
N ASN A 235 -25.05 4.01 -8.26
CA ASN A 235 -26.19 4.78 -7.75
C ASN A 235 -25.79 6.21 -7.40
N ILE A 236 -24.63 6.43 -6.75
CA ILE A 236 -24.12 7.78 -6.47
C ILE A 236 -23.81 8.51 -7.79
N GLN A 237 -23.09 7.87 -8.72
CA GLN A 237 -22.78 8.49 -10.02
C GLN A 237 -24.04 8.97 -10.76
N THR A 238 -25.08 8.15 -10.81
CA THR A 238 -26.34 8.45 -11.52
C THR A 238 -27.21 9.49 -10.80
N ASN A 239 -27.21 9.51 -9.45
CA ASN A 239 -28.14 10.34 -8.67
C ASN A 239 -27.53 11.62 -8.09
N CYS A 240 -26.21 11.81 -8.16
CA CYS A 240 -25.48 12.96 -7.62
C CYS A 240 -24.70 13.76 -8.69
N GLU A 241 -25.08 13.68 -9.98
CA GLU A 241 -24.35 14.37 -11.04
C GLU A 241 -24.30 15.89 -10.81
N GLY A 242 -23.09 16.46 -10.71
CA GLY A 242 -22.86 17.88 -10.43
C GLY A 242 -23.12 18.34 -8.99
N GLU A 243 -23.63 17.48 -8.11
CA GLU A 243 -23.91 17.85 -6.71
C GLU A 243 -22.65 17.96 -5.83
N ASP A 244 -22.73 18.72 -4.75
CA ASP A 244 -21.69 18.81 -3.71
C ASP A 244 -21.98 17.81 -2.60
N TYR A 245 -21.16 16.77 -2.42
CA TYR A 245 -21.47 15.65 -1.50
C TYR A 245 -21.39 16.07 -0.01
N ARG A 246 -20.88 17.29 0.27
CA ARG A 246 -20.98 17.93 1.59
C ARG A 246 -22.38 18.44 1.88
N LYS A 247 -23.13 18.84 0.84
CA LYS A 247 -24.45 19.48 0.89
C LYS A 247 -25.35 19.02 -0.28
N PRO A 248 -25.69 17.72 -0.38
CA PRO A 248 -26.54 17.21 -1.44
C PRO A 248 -27.92 17.89 -1.42
N ILE A 249 -28.40 18.20 -2.61
CA ILE A 249 -29.66 18.91 -2.90
C ILE A 249 -30.73 17.89 -3.33
N GLY A 250 -30.36 16.92 -4.16
CA GLY A 250 -31.24 15.84 -4.59
C GLY A 250 -31.50 14.85 -3.46
N LYS A 251 -32.76 14.52 -3.19
CA LYS A 251 -33.11 13.56 -2.14
C LYS A 251 -32.44 12.20 -2.35
N ALA A 252 -32.43 11.69 -3.59
CA ALA A 252 -31.77 10.44 -3.91
C ALA A 252 -30.26 10.50 -3.61
N CYS A 253 -29.59 11.59 -4.01
CA CYS A 253 -28.19 11.82 -3.67
C CYS A 253 -27.96 11.82 -2.15
N ALA A 254 -28.79 12.53 -1.39
CA ALA A 254 -28.67 12.62 0.07
C ALA A 254 -28.75 11.25 0.77
N GLU A 255 -29.64 10.36 0.33
CA GLU A 255 -29.73 8.99 0.89
C GLU A 255 -28.51 8.14 0.51
N TYR A 256 -28.06 8.14 -0.76
CA TYR A 256 -26.87 7.36 -1.15
C TYR A 256 -25.58 7.88 -0.52
N ILE A 257 -25.43 9.21 -0.37
CA ILE A 257 -24.31 9.83 0.32
C ILE A 257 -24.37 9.60 1.84
N LYS A 258 -25.55 9.36 2.42
CA LYS A 258 -25.69 8.88 3.80
C LYS A 258 -25.17 7.45 3.94
N VAL A 259 -25.58 6.53 3.07
CA VAL A 259 -25.07 5.15 3.07
C VAL A 259 -23.55 5.13 2.84
N PHE A 260 -23.02 5.94 1.92
CA PHE A 260 -21.58 6.11 1.76
C PHE A 260 -20.86 6.55 3.05
N LYS A 261 -21.46 7.48 3.80
CA LYS A 261 -20.92 7.95 5.09
C LYS A 261 -20.91 6.85 6.15
N GLU A 262 -21.89 5.96 6.14
CA GLU A 262 -21.94 4.81 7.06
C GLU A 262 -20.74 3.87 6.81
N PHE A 263 -20.50 3.44 5.56
CA PHE A 263 -19.29 2.64 5.20
C PHE A 263 -17.98 3.26 5.68
N ILE A 264 -17.76 4.57 5.43
CA ILE A 264 -16.48 5.21 5.80
C ILE A 264 -16.36 5.56 7.30
N THR A 265 -17.35 5.25 8.14
CA THR A 265 -17.19 5.34 9.61
C THR A 265 -16.59 4.09 10.25
N GLU A 266 -16.53 2.96 9.53
CA GLU A 266 -15.96 1.70 10.03
C GLU A 266 -14.43 1.63 9.90
N ILE A 267 -13.82 2.57 9.17
CA ILE A 267 -12.41 2.54 8.76
C ILE A 267 -11.65 3.82 9.12
N ASN A 268 -10.32 3.74 9.19
CA ASN A 268 -9.47 4.92 9.33
C ASN A 268 -9.38 5.68 7.99
N VAL A 269 -10.22 6.70 7.82
CA VAL A 269 -10.24 7.53 6.59
C VAL A 269 -8.92 8.28 6.32
N PHE A 270 -8.02 8.39 7.28
CA PHE A 270 -6.70 9.01 7.09
C PHE A 270 -5.66 8.05 6.51
N GLY A 271 -5.90 6.74 6.59
CA GLY A 271 -5.03 5.68 6.09
C GLY A 271 -5.79 4.36 6.13
N VAL A 272 -6.37 3.92 5.01
CA VAL A 272 -7.39 2.85 5.02
C VAL A 272 -6.87 1.45 5.41
N LEU A 273 -5.55 1.28 5.52
CA LEU A 273 -4.90 0.05 6.02
C LEU A 273 -4.52 0.13 7.51
N ASP A 274 -4.58 1.32 8.11
CA ASP A 274 -4.29 1.54 9.52
C ASP A 274 -5.53 1.26 10.40
N ARG A 275 -5.30 0.82 11.64
CA ARG A 275 -6.38 0.64 12.61
C ARG A 275 -6.98 1.99 13.04
N THR A 276 -8.27 2.00 13.33
CA THR A 276 -8.94 3.12 14.00
C THR A 276 -8.61 3.10 15.49
N CYS A 277 -7.57 3.83 15.90
CA CYS A 277 -7.19 4.00 17.31
C CYS A 277 -7.54 5.41 17.83
N SER A 278 -7.66 5.54 19.16
CA SER A 278 -7.87 6.82 19.84
C SER A 278 -6.55 7.52 20.13
N ASP A 279 -6.44 8.82 19.83
CA ASP A 279 -5.36 9.68 20.34
C ASP A 279 -5.51 9.96 21.85
N ASP A 280 -6.75 9.96 22.35
CA ASP A 280 -7.09 10.28 23.74
C ASP A 280 -6.80 9.12 24.69
N ASP A 281 -6.20 9.45 25.83
CA ASP A 281 -5.90 8.58 26.95
C ASP A 281 -7.16 7.85 27.49
N PRO A 282 -7.20 6.51 27.50
CA PRO A 282 -8.33 5.73 28.02
C PRO A 282 -8.72 6.05 29.46
N LEU A 283 -7.75 6.44 30.31
CA LEU A 283 -8.00 6.85 31.70
C LEU A 283 -8.85 8.12 31.76
N ARG A 284 -8.81 8.95 30.71
CA ARG A 284 -9.55 10.21 30.61
C ARG A 284 -11.03 9.98 30.28
N GLN A 285 -11.38 8.97 29.49
CA GLN A 285 -12.78 8.63 29.20
C GLN A 285 -13.54 8.20 30.46
N GLN A 286 -12.88 7.55 31.42
CA GLN A 286 -13.49 7.28 32.73
C GLN A 286 -13.90 8.58 33.44
N SER A 287 -13.06 9.62 33.40
CA SER A 287 -13.32 10.88 34.12
C SER A 287 -14.57 11.64 33.65
N SER A 288 -14.92 11.57 32.35
CA SER A 288 -16.09 12.27 31.79
C SER A 288 -17.42 11.53 31.98
N CYS A 289 -17.39 10.22 32.25
CA CYS A 289 -18.59 9.38 32.31
C CYS A 289 -19.01 8.98 33.73
N LEU A 290 -18.22 9.32 34.76
CA LEU A 290 -18.43 8.86 36.14
C LEU A 290 -19.12 9.86 37.10
N GLU A 291 -19.53 11.04 36.64
CA GLU A 291 -20.19 12.03 37.53
C GLU A 291 -21.63 11.68 37.95
N ASN A 292 -22.28 10.65 37.39
CA ASN A 292 -23.74 10.47 37.56
C ASN A 292 -24.28 9.05 37.84
N THR A 293 -23.44 8.08 38.23
CA THR A 293 -23.90 6.77 38.75
C THR A 293 -23.22 6.40 40.06
N LYS A 294 -23.98 5.88 41.03
CA LYS A 294 -23.48 5.57 42.39
C LYS A 294 -22.83 4.20 42.53
N ASP A 295 -22.78 3.42 41.45
CA ASP A 295 -22.33 2.04 41.46
C ASP A 295 -20.81 1.94 41.26
N LYS A 296 -20.08 1.95 42.38
CA LYS A 296 -18.66 1.54 42.43
C LYS A 296 -18.51 0.03 42.24
N LEU A 297 -18.78 -0.46 41.03
CA LEU A 297 -18.28 -1.77 40.60
C LEU A 297 -16.83 -1.64 40.09
N LEU A 298 -15.99 -2.54 40.57
CA LEU A 298 -14.55 -2.54 40.32
C LEU A 298 -14.24 -3.07 38.92
N LEU A 299 -14.18 -2.17 37.92
CA LEU A 299 -13.53 -2.47 36.65
C LEU A 299 -11.99 -2.46 36.83
N PRO A 300 -11.24 -3.48 36.35
CA PRO A 300 -9.80 -3.54 36.53
C PRO A 300 -9.05 -2.46 35.73
N SER A 301 -7.94 -1.96 36.28
CA SER A 301 -7.07 -0.93 35.68
C SER A 301 -6.30 -1.36 34.41
N ASN A 302 -6.61 -2.51 33.82
CA ASN A 302 -5.80 -3.18 32.79
C ASN A 302 -6.54 -3.23 31.45
N LEU A 303 -6.99 -2.07 30.95
CA LEU A 303 -7.73 -1.94 29.68
C LEU A 303 -7.24 -0.76 28.82
N VAL A 304 -5.91 -0.59 28.75
CA VAL A 304 -5.31 -0.10 27.50
C VAL A 304 -5.24 -1.31 26.56
N ASP A 305 -5.88 -1.24 25.40
CA ASP A 305 -5.66 -2.24 24.34
C ASP A 305 -4.22 -2.08 23.83
N SER A 306 -3.37 -3.07 24.13
CA SER A 306 -1.96 -3.07 23.74
C SER A 306 -1.74 -3.01 22.23
N THR A 307 -2.78 -3.25 21.42
CA THR A 307 -2.74 -3.16 19.96
C THR A 307 -3.09 -1.77 19.40
N CYS A 308 -3.45 -0.80 20.27
CA CYS A 308 -3.66 0.62 19.92
C CYS A 308 -2.69 1.59 20.62
N ILE A 309 -1.53 1.12 21.09
CA ILE A 309 -0.43 2.03 21.48
C ILE A 309 0.18 2.63 20.20
N THR A 310 -0.19 3.86 19.87
CA THR A 310 0.28 4.57 18.66
C THR A 310 1.37 5.61 18.98
N PRO A 311 2.21 6.00 18.00
CA PRO A 311 3.07 7.17 18.12
C PRO A 311 2.31 8.44 18.51
N ASP A 312 1.07 8.61 18.02
CA ASP A 312 0.19 9.72 18.35
C ASP A 312 -0.21 9.75 19.83
N LEU A 313 -0.62 8.61 20.41
CA LEU A 313 -0.91 8.47 21.83
C LEU A 313 0.35 8.71 22.69
N LEU A 314 1.50 8.15 22.27
CA LEU A 314 2.79 8.38 22.93
C LEU A 314 3.21 9.87 22.88
N SER A 315 2.86 10.61 21.83
CA SER A 315 3.11 12.06 21.78
C SER A 315 2.35 12.82 22.87
N ASN A 316 1.11 12.42 23.19
CA ASN A 316 0.31 13.01 24.28
C ASN A 316 0.95 12.74 25.65
N TYR A 317 1.38 11.51 25.95
CA TYR A 317 2.06 11.20 27.22
C TYR A 317 3.43 11.90 27.33
N TRP A 318 4.21 11.96 26.26
CA TRP A 318 5.52 12.61 26.25
C TRP A 318 5.42 14.13 26.43
N ALA A 319 4.59 14.81 25.65
CA ALA A 319 4.47 16.27 25.69
C ALA A 319 3.86 16.80 27.01
N ASN A 320 3.06 16.00 27.72
CA ASN A 320 2.52 16.38 29.02
C ASN A 320 3.48 16.11 30.20
N ASN A 321 4.57 15.36 30.00
CA ASN A 321 5.52 15.04 31.07
C ASN A 321 6.29 16.29 31.57
N ASP A 322 6.29 16.55 32.87
CA ASP A 322 6.93 17.74 33.47
C ASP A 322 8.42 17.89 33.14
N ALA A 323 9.17 16.78 33.03
CA ALA A 323 10.58 16.84 32.66
C ALA A 323 10.78 17.24 31.19
N VAL A 324 9.94 16.73 30.28
CA VAL A 324 9.91 17.12 28.86
C VAL A 324 9.57 18.61 28.74
N ARG A 325 8.55 19.07 29.45
CA ARG A 325 8.12 20.47 29.45
C ARG A 325 9.19 21.41 30.02
N ALA A 326 9.93 20.97 31.05
CA ALA A 326 11.08 21.69 31.59
C ALA A 326 12.32 21.67 30.67
N ALA A 327 12.49 20.62 29.85
CA ALA A 327 13.51 20.57 28.81
C ALA A 327 13.19 21.57 27.69
N LEU A 328 12.01 21.48 27.08
CA LEU A 328 11.49 22.33 25.99
C LEU A 328 11.26 23.81 26.37
N LYS A 329 11.45 24.19 27.65
CA LYS A 329 11.25 25.53 28.21
C LYS A 329 9.81 26.06 28.12
N ILE A 330 8.84 25.15 28.23
CA ILE A 330 7.41 25.51 28.26
C ILE A 330 7.13 26.37 29.49
N LYS A 331 6.52 27.54 29.27
CA LYS A 331 6.23 28.50 30.35
C LYS A 331 5.21 27.92 31.33
N LYS A 332 5.52 27.91 32.62
CA LYS A 332 4.61 27.39 33.67
C LYS A 332 3.35 28.23 33.77
N GLY A 333 2.21 27.58 33.99
CA GLY A 333 0.90 28.25 34.14
C GLY A 333 0.28 28.78 32.85
N THR A 334 0.69 28.26 31.69
CA THR A 334 0.16 28.67 30.37
C THR A 334 -0.82 27.62 29.83
N VAL A 335 -0.37 26.70 28.97
CA VAL A 335 -1.14 25.51 28.59
C VAL A 335 -1.16 24.54 29.77
N THR A 336 -2.33 24.12 30.24
CA THR A 336 -2.44 23.13 31.31
C THR A 336 -2.11 21.73 30.78
N ASN A 337 -2.86 21.26 29.80
CA ASN A 337 -2.71 19.96 29.15
C ASN A 337 -2.49 20.16 27.64
N TRP A 338 -1.38 19.65 27.12
CA TRP A 338 -1.10 19.57 25.68
C TRP A 338 -1.93 18.46 25.02
N VAL A 339 -2.39 18.67 23.79
CA VAL A 339 -3.01 17.64 22.94
C VAL A 339 -2.44 17.72 21.53
N ARG A 340 -2.28 16.56 20.87
CA ARG A 340 -1.77 16.44 19.50
C ARG A 340 -2.53 17.30 18.49
N CYS A 341 -3.86 17.20 18.52
CA CYS A 341 -4.78 17.95 17.66
C CYS A 341 -6.06 18.29 18.43
N ASN A 342 -6.49 19.55 18.42
CA ASN A 342 -7.76 19.96 19.02
C ASN A 342 -8.91 19.79 18.02
N PHE A 343 -9.35 18.54 17.79
CA PHE A 343 -10.37 18.23 16.77
C PHE A 343 -11.74 18.88 17.05
N ASN A 344 -12.13 19.05 18.31
CA ASN A 344 -13.36 19.77 18.66
C ASN A 344 -13.30 21.23 18.17
N PHE A 345 -12.16 21.91 18.36
CA PHE A 345 -11.93 23.24 17.80
C PHE A 345 -11.94 23.21 16.26
N ALA A 346 -11.23 22.27 15.64
CA ALA A 346 -11.06 22.13 14.19
C ALA A 346 -12.36 21.85 13.40
N LEU A 347 -13.35 21.23 14.06
CA LEU A 347 -14.60 20.77 13.46
C LEU A 347 -15.81 21.64 13.87
N ASN A 348 -15.90 22.03 15.15
CA ASN A 348 -17.12 22.63 15.71
C ASN A 348 -16.99 24.14 16.03
N ILE A 349 -15.77 24.70 16.02
CA ILE A 349 -15.51 26.09 16.47
C ILE A 349 -14.84 26.93 15.37
N TYR A 350 -13.94 26.35 14.59
CA TYR A 350 -13.14 27.07 13.59
C TYR A 350 -13.89 27.26 12.26
N ASN A 351 -14.11 28.51 11.89
CA ASN A 351 -14.75 28.94 10.65
C ASN A 351 -13.75 28.94 9.47
N ARG A 352 -14.00 28.10 8.48
CA ARG A 352 -13.18 27.91 7.27
C ARG A 352 -13.42 29.03 6.24
N SER A 353 -13.10 30.26 6.60
CA SER A 353 -13.51 31.49 5.89
C SER A 353 -12.92 31.67 4.49
N ILE A 354 -11.92 30.89 4.08
CA ILE A 354 -11.40 30.83 2.70
C ILE A 354 -11.87 29.53 2.03
N PRO A 355 -12.82 29.54 1.07
CA PRO A 355 -13.39 28.31 0.51
C PRO A 355 -12.42 27.46 -0.34
N SER A 356 -11.35 28.04 -0.89
CA SER A 356 -10.37 27.33 -1.73
C SER A 356 -9.01 28.06 -1.82
N SER A 357 -7.91 27.30 -1.92
CA SER A 357 -6.56 27.82 -2.22
C SER A 357 -6.21 27.79 -3.71
N VAL A 358 -7.02 27.16 -4.58
CA VAL A 358 -6.75 26.99 -6.03
C VAL A 358 -6.39 28.32 -6.74
N PRO A 359 -7.08 29.46 -6.50
CA PRO A 359 -6.71 30.75 -7.10
C PRO A 359 -5.33 31.29 -6.65
N TYR A 360 -4.77 30.80 -5.55
CA TYR A 360 -3.46 31.20 -5.03
C TYR A 360 -2.34 30.33 -5.61
N HIS A 361 -2.60 29.04 -5.84
CA HIS A 361 -1.69 28.16 -6.59
C HIS A 361 -1.40 28.72 -7.99
N VAL A 362 -2.43 29.17 -8.73
CA VAL A 362 -2.27 29.83 -10.04
C VAL A 362 -1.38 31.07 -9.94
N LYS A 363 -1.66 31.98 -9.01
CA LYS A 363 -0.87 33.22 -8.85
C LYS A 363 0.61 32.94 -8.60
N LEU A 364 0.93 31.99 -7.73
CA LEU A 364 2.32 31.67 -7.36
C LEU A 364 3.07 31.01 -8.52
N THR A 365 2.51 29.98 -9.12
CA THR A 365 3.12 29.24 -10.24
C THR A 365 3.27 30.11 -11.50
N THR A 366 2.27 30.94 -11.83
CA THR A 366 2.38 31.95 -12.90
C THR A 366 3.39 33.05 -12.59
N SER A 367 3.71 33.30 -11.31
CA SER A 367 4.82 34.17 -10.89
C SER A 367 6.18 33.44 -10.87
N GLY A 368 6.24 32.19 -11.34
CA GLY A 368 7.46 31.39 -11.48
C GLY A 368 7.86 30.55 -10.26
N TYR A 369 7.17 30.68 -9.13
CA TYR A 369 7.50 29.94 -7.90
C TYR A 369 7.21 28.44 -8.04
N ARG A 370 8.13 27.60 -7.56
CA ARG A 370 8.00 26.14 -7.65
C ARG A 370 6.92 25.63 -6.70
N ALA A 371 6.15 24.65 -7.17
CA ALA A 371 5.15 23.93 -6.39
C ALA A 371 5.43 22.43 -6.43
N LEU A 372 5.58 21.80 -5.27
CA LEU A 372 5.49 20.35 -5.14
C LEU A 372 4.18 20.02 -4.42
N VAL A 373 3.31 19.27 -5.08
CA VAL A 373 2.07 18.74 -4.50
C VAL A 373 2.20 17.22 -4.42
N TYR A 374 1.93 16.62 -3.27
CA TYR A 374 1.92 15.17 -3.14
C TYR A 374 0.76 14.64 -2.31
N ASN A 375 0.34 13.40 -2.58
CA ASN A 375 -0.67 12.69 -1.80
C ASN A 375 -0.23 11.25 -1.55
N GLY A 376 -0.37 10.77 -0.31
CA GLY A 376 -0.45 9.35 -0.04
C GLY A 376 -1.66 8.71 -0.75
N ASP A 377 -1.45 7.54 -1.35
CA ASP A 377 -2.45 6.82 -2.17
C ASP A 377 -3.50 6.06 -1.34
N HIS A 378 -3.39 6.06 -0.01
CA HIS A 378 -4.35 5.44 0.92
C HIS A 378 -5.08 6.46 1.84
N ASP A 379 -4.95 7.77 1.59
CA ASP A 379 -5.70 8.84 2.28
C ASP A 379 -7.09 9.04 1.65
N LEU A 380 -8.09 8.38 2.23
CA LEU A 380 -9.47 8.55 1.80
C LEU A 380 -10.06 9.90 2.21
N GLN A 381 -9.50 10.62 3.19
CA GLN A 381 -10.00 11.92 3.64
C GLN A 381 -9.70 13.04 2.64
N ILE A 382 -8.54 13.02 1.96
CA ILE A 382 -8.24 13.81 0.75
C ILE A 382 -7.57 12.92 -0.31
N PRO A 383 -8.38 12.29 -1.18
CA PRO A 383 -7.91 11.45 -2.26
C PRO A 383 -6.99 12.21 -3.21
N PHE A 384 -5.96 11.53 -3.71
CA PHE A 384 -5.10 12.03 -4.77
C PHE A 384 -5.88 12.40 -6.05
N LEU A 385 -7.02 11.73 -6.30
CA LEU A 385 -7.93 12.02 -7.41
C LEU A 385 -8.48 13.46 -7.38
N GLY A 386 -8.97 13.94 -6.23
CA GLY A 386 -9.46 15.31 -6.08
C GLY A 386 -8.33 16.34 -6.18
N THR A 387 -7.11 15.96 -5.79
CA THR A 387 -5.92 16.80 -5.97
C THR A 387 -5.53 16.94 -7.45
N LEU A 388 -5.57 15.85 -8.21
CA LEU A 388 -5.38 15.88 -9.67
C LEU A 388 -6.46 16.68 -10.40
N GLU A 389 -7.71 16.62 -9.93
CA GLU A 389 -8.83 17.35 -10.51
C GLU A 389 -8.59 18.87 -10.51
N TRP A 390 -8.17 19.46 -9.38
CA TRP A 390 -7.89 20.89 -9.33
C TRP A 390 -6.57 21.27 -10.01
N ILE A 391 -5.55 20.40 -10.03
CA ILE A 391 -4.31 20.66 -10.78
C ILE A 391 -4.60 20.71 -12.28
N LYS A 392 -5.43 19.79 -12.79
CA LYS A 392 -5.89 19.80 -14.20
C LYS A 392 -6.78 21.01 -14.50
N SER A 393 -7.58 21.50 -13.55
CA SER A 393 -8.41 22.70 -13.74
C SER A 393 -7.61 24.01 -13.86
N LEU A 394 -6.30 24.01 -13.57
CA LEU A 394 -5.42 25.16 -13.81
C LEU A 394 -5.15 25.42 -15.31
N GLY A 395 -5.39 24.44 -16.18
CA GLY A 395 -5.13 24.56 -17.63
C GLY A 395 -3.65 24.60 -18.03
N PHE A 396 -2.75 24.17 -17.15
CA PHE A 396 -1.31 24.09 -17.44
C PHE A 396 -0.99 22.91 -18.37
N SER A 397 -0.04 23.10 -19.29
CA SER A 397 0.38 22.03 -20.19
C SER A 397 1.20 20.98 -19.44
N ILE A 398 0.89 19.71 -19.65
CA ILE A 398 1.70 18.59 -19.17
C ILE A 398 3.05 18.61 -19.92
N LEU A 399 4.15 18.49 -19.18
CA LEU A 399 5.54 18.46 -19.68
C LEU A 399 6.18 17.07 -19.52
N ASP A 400 5.71 16.30 -18.55
CA ASP A 400 6.07 14.90 -18.28
C ASP A 400 4.79 14.20 -17.86
N GLU A 401 4.40 13.14 -18.59
CA GLU A 401 3.11 12.47 -18.45
C GLU A 401 3.06 11.59 -17.18
N TRP A 402 1.93 10.89 -16.96
CA TRP A 402 1.79 10.00 -15.81
C TRP A 402 2.75 8.82 -15.92
N ARG A 403 3.76 8.79 -15.05
CA ARG A 403 4.75 7.71 -14.96
C ARG A 403 5.14 7.45 -13.51
N SER A 404 5.71 6.27 -13.24
CA SER A 404 6.25 5.94 -11.93
C SER A 404 7.44 6.81 -11.51
N TRP A 405 7.73 6.81 -10.22
CA TRP A 405 9.02 7.20 -9.65
C TRP A 405 9.50 6.14 -8.64
N HIS A 406 10.82 5.96 -8.55
CA HIS A 406 11.41 4.76 -7.95
C HIS A 406 12.33 5.06 -6.76
N VAL A 407 12.32 4.22 -5.72
CA VAL A 407 13.22 4.27 -4.56
C VAL A 407 13.72 2.84 -4.29
N GLY A 408 15.03 2.65 -4.18
CA GLY A 408 15.62 1.30 -4.03
C GLY A 408 15.23 0.35 -5.17
N GLY A 409 15.13 0.85 -6.40
CA GLY A 409 14.62 0.09 -7.56
C GLY A 409 13.10 -0.12 -7.60
N GLN A 410 12.37 0.15 -6.51
CA GLN A 410 10.92 -0.11 -6.38
C GLN A 410 10.06 1.10 -6.72
N VAL A 411 8.87 0.89 -7.31
CA VAL A 411 7.88 1.95 -7.55
C VAL A 411 7.38 2.51 -6.22
N ALA A 412 7.76 3.75 -5.92
CA ALA A 412 7.36 4.49 -4.72
C ALA A 412 6.09 5.35 -4.93
N GLY A 413 5.55 5.34 -6.14
CA GLY A 413 4.34 6.07 -6.55
C GLY A 413 4.46 6.55 -7.99
N TYR A 414 3.59 7.48 -8.38
CA TYR A 414 3.49 8.05 -9.72
C TYR A 414 3.63 9.56 -9.68
N THR A 415 4.02 10.18 -10.79
CA THR A 415 4.29 11.63 -10.86
C THR A 415 3.92 12.21 -12.23
N MET A 416 3.65 13.51 -12.23
CA MET A 416 3.46 14.33 -13.44
C MET A 416 4.20 15.66 -13.27
N LEU A 417 4.77 16.18 -14.37
CA LEU A 417 5.28 17.55 -14.43
C LEU A 417 4.34 18.40 -15.29
N PHE A 418 3.95 19.55 -14.76
CA PHE A 418 3.18 20.56 -15.49
C PHE A 418 4.07 21.77 -15.79
N SER A 419 3.62 22.65 -16.67
CA SER A 419 4.20 23.98 -16.84
C SER A 419 4.13 24.79 -15.54
N ASN A 420 4.77 25.96 -15.54
CA ASN A 420 4.72 26.90 -14.41
C ASN A 420 5.33 26.33 -13.10
N ASN A 421 6.29 25.42 -13.23
CA ASN A 421 7.04 24.79 -12.13
C ASN A 421 6.20 24.01 -11.11
N LEU A 422 5.07 23.41 -11.55
CA LEU A 422 4.24 22.53 -10.70
C LEU A 422 4.56 21.06 -10.96
N THR A 423 4.97 20.34 -9.91
CA THR A 423 5.13 18.88 -9.90
C THR A 423 4.06 18.26 -9.01
N PHE A 424 3.43 17.18 -9.48
CA PHE A 424 2.53 16.34 -8.71
C PHE A 424 3.16 14.95 -8.46
N ALA A 425 2.91 14.34 -7.30
CA ALA A 425 3.25 12.94 -7.04
C ALA A 425 2.22 12.21 -6.14
N THR A 426 1.91 10.95 -6.46
CA THR A 426 1.40 10.01 -5.45
C THR A 426 2.56 9.38 -4.69
N VAL A 427 2.31 8.97 -3.45
CA VAL A 427 3.25 8.28 -2.58
C VAL A 427 2.59 6.99 -2.12
N LYS A 428 3.25 5.85 -2.38
CA LYS A 428 2.67 4.53 -2.23
C LYS A 428 2.66 4.07 -0.77
N ILE A 429 1.59 3.39 -0.34
CA ILE A 429 1.34 2.93 1.05
C ILE A 429 1.16 4.08 2.06
N ALA A 430 1.34 5.34 1.63
CA ALA A 430 1.33 6.46 2.54
C ALA A 430 -0.09 6.84 2.99
N ALA A 431 -0.28 6.83 4.30
CA ALA A 431 -1.39 7.47 4.99
C ALA A 431 -1.10 8.97 5.21
N ARG A 432 -2.16 9.73 5.48
CA ARG A 432 -2.16 11.19 5.73
C ARG A 432 -1.42 11.59 7.01
N THR A 433 -1.68 10.84 8.07
CA THR A 433 -0.77 10.72 9.21
C THR A 433 0.29 9.73 8.79
N GLY A 434 1.57 10.12 8.78
CA GLY A 434 2.64 9.31 8.20
C GLY A 434 2.88 8.01 8.98
N SER A 435 2.13 6.95 8.66
CA SER A 435 2.13 5.70 9.43
C SER A 435 3.48 4.99 9.37
N ILE A 436 4.26 5.12 10.46
CA ILE A 436 5.62 4.59 10.59
C ILE A 436 5.66 3.04 10.49
N ASN A 437 4.51 2.37 10.67
CA ASN A 437 4.42 0.92 10.81
C ASN A 437 4.69 0.12 9.51
N ARG A 438 4.84 0.77 8.34
CA ARG A 438 5.31 0.13 7.10
C ARG A 438 6.38 1.00 6.42
N GLN A 439 7.64 0.76 6.81
CA GLN A 439 8.89 1.36 6.29
C GLN A 439 8.83 2.83 5.79
N PRO A 440 9.30 3.82 6.58
CA PRO A 440 9.35 5.25 6.18
C PRO A 440 10.45 5.60 5.14
N THR A 441 10.81 4.67 4.25
CA THR A 441 11.85 4.81 3.21
C THR A 441 11.42 5.71 2.05
N GLN A 442 10.18 5.53 1.56
CA GLN A 442 9.81 5.96 0.20
C GLN A 442 9.75 7.49 -0.01
N LEU A 443 9.17 8.25 0.93
CA LEU A 443 9.01 9.70 0.75
C LEU A 443 10.34 10.49 0.78
N ASN A 444 11.33 9.97 1.49
CA ASN A 444 12.41 10.80 2.04
C ASN A 444 13.73 10.75 1.25
N GLN A 445 13.95 9.72 0.42
CA GLN A 445 15.20 9.61 -0.34
C GLN A 445 15.32 10.63 -1.49
N ARG A 446 14.23 10.89 -2.23
CA ARG A 446 14.31 11.70 -3.47
C ARG A 446 14.37 13.22 -3.30
N THR A 447 14.11 13.78 -2.11
CA THR A 447 14.46 15.18 -1.82
C THR A 447 15.95 15.35 -1.51
N ALA A 448 16.64 14.28 -1.10
CA ALA A 448 18.08 14.30 -0.82
C ALA A 448 18.94 13.98 -2.06
N GLU A 449 18.52 13.01 -2.88
CA GLU A 449 19.27 12.49 -4.03
C GLU A 449 19.22 13.40 -5.28
N ALA A 450 19.37 14.71 -5.08
CA ALA A 450 19.45 15.73 -6.12
C ALA A 450 20.80 16.50 -6.16
N THR A 451 21.80 16.06 -5.38
CA THR A 451 23.21 16.47 -5.51
C THR A 451 24.14 15.50 -4.76
N ALA A 452 25.15 14.97 -5.46
CA ALA A 452 26.30 14.15 -5.02
C ALA A 452 26.27 12.67 -5.47
N TYR A 453 27.16 12.34 -6.41
CA TYR A 453 27.65 10.99 -6.69
C TYR A 453 29.05 11.10 -7.30
N ASP A 454 30.10 10.90 -6.49
CA ASP A 454 31.42 10.46 -6.95
C ASP A 454 32.31 10.02 -5.76
N VAL A 455 33.46 9.39 -6.05
CA VAL A 455 34.58 9.04 -5.14
C VAL A 455 34.44 7.74 -4.30
N MET A 456 34.85 6.64 -4.96
CA MET A 456 35.73 5.54 -4.49
C MET A 456 35.20 4.21 -3.90
N MET A 457 35.91 3.16 -4.35
CA MET A 457 35.87 1.74 -3.94
C MET A 457 37.31 1.26 -3.60
N THR A 458 37.45 -0.03 -3.22
CA THR A 458 38.70 -0.81 -2.97
C THR A 458 39.37 -0.52 -1.61
N LEU A 459 40.02 -1.47 -0.88
CA LEU A 459 40.54 -2.84 -1.10
C LEU A 459 40.17 -3.76 0.11
N GLY A 460 40.40 -5.08 0.21
CA GLY A 460 40.88 -6.08 -0.76
C GLY A 460 41.56 -7.35 -0.15
N HIS A 461 40.79 -8.44 0.08
CA HIS A 461 41.13 -9.88 -0.11
C HIS A 461 42.14 -10.73 0.75
N ARG A 462 41.65 -11.95 1.13
CA ARG A 462 42.31 -13.30 1.16
C ARG A 462 43.41 -13.58 2.23
N CYS A 463 43.84 -14.81 2.58
CA CYS A 463 43.59 -16.23 2.16
C CYS A 463 43.22 -17.10 3.40
N VAL A 464 42.40 -18.17 3.36
CA VAL A 464 42.51 -19.51 2.73
C VAL A 464 43.59 -20.45 3.33
N GLY A 465 43.17 -21.64 3.76
CA GLY A 465 44.02 -22.79 4.10
C GLY A 465 43.24 -24.12 4.03
N LEU A 466 43.67 -25.06 3.18
CA LEU A 466 43.07 -26.40 3.01
C LEU A 466 43.49 -27.37 4.13
N TRP A 467 42.74 -28.47 4.30
CA TRP A 467 43.24 -29.85 4.11
C TRP A 467 42.06 -30.80 3.83
N GLN A 468 42.31 -31.92 3.14
CA GLN A 468 41.29 -32.90 2.73
C GLN A 468 41.68 -34.34 3.10
N ALA A 469 40.64 -35.19 3.14
CA ALA A 469 40.64 -36.65 3.00
C ALA A 469 41.30 -37.52 4.08
N ILE A 470 40.54 -38.51 4.55
CA ILE A 470 40.71 -39.94 4.20
C ILE A 470 39.32 -40.61 4.27
N ALA A 471 39.13 -41.75 3.60
CA ALA A 471 37.80 -42.28 3.27
C ALA A 471 37.61 -43.76 3.66
N VAL A 472 36.33 -44.14 3.81
CA VAL A 472 35.74 -45.50 3.69
C VAL A 472 36.27 -46.61 4.61
N LEU A 473 35.36 -47.09 5.48
CA LEU A 473 35.11 -48.48 5.96
C LEU A 473 34.09 -48.35 7.12
N PHE A 474 32.97 -49.07 7.22
CA PHE A 474 32.51 -50.34 6.63
C PHE A 474 31.07 -50.27 6.06
N LEU A 475 30.70 -51.28 5.27
CA LEU A 475 29.31 -51.64 4.93
C LEU A 475 28.98 -53.06 5.45
N VAL A 476 27.69 -53.41 5.39
CA VAL A 476 27.10 -54.76 5.57
C VAL A 476 26.95 -55.28 7.01
N PHE A 477 25.85 -54.88 7.67
CA PHE A 477 24.85 -55.73 8.34
C PHE A 477 23.61 -54.83 8.54
N SER A 478 22.34 -55.26 8.38
CA SER A 478 21.74 -56.49 7.84
C SER A 478 20.33 -56.17 7.30
N GLN A 479 19.73 -57.07 6.52
CA GLN A 479 18.36 -56.88 6.03
C GLN A 479 17.32 -57.08 7.14
N LEU A 480 16.41 -56.12 7.29
CA LEU A 480 15.07 -56.36 7.84
C LEU A 480 14.04 -55.71 6.92
N ARG A 481 13.05 -56.48 6.47
CA ARG A 481 11.83 -55.92 5.88
C ARG A 481 10.98 -55.32 7.00
N GLN A 482 10.61 -54.05 6.87
CA GLN A 482 9.51 -53.47 7.63
C GLN A 482 8.40 -53.11 6.64
N CYS A 483 7.15 -53.48 6.95
CA CYS A 483 6.01 -52.81 6.33
C CYS A 483 5.99 -51.37 6.85
N SER A 484 5.96 -50.39 5.95
CA SER A 484 5.80 -49.01 6.36
C SER A 484 4.34 -48.72 6.64
N PRO A 485 3.98 -48.07 7.76
CA PRO A 485 2.80 -47.20 7.75
C PRO A 485 3.07 -46.04 6.75
N SER A 486 2.06 -45.61 6.00
CA SER A 486 2.24 -44.57 4.97
C SER A 486 2.18 -43.13 5.51
N ALA A 487 1.85 -42.98 6.80
CA ALA A 487 1.78 -41.72 7.53
C ALA A 487 2.77 -41.75 8.71
N VAL A 488 3.50 -40.66 8.93
CA VAL A 488 4.46 -40.53 10.03
C VAL A 488 4.27 -39.18 10.73
N SER A 489 4.03 -39.21 12.05
CA SER A 489 3.95 -37.99 12.85
C SER A 489 5.34 -37.39 13.08
N ILE A 490 5.46 -36.08 12.81
CA ILE A 490 6.69 -35.30 12.89
C ILE A 490 6.64 -34.44 14.15
N SER A 491 7.60 -34.64 15.07
CA SER A 491 7.71 -33.86 16.31
C SER A 491 8.78 -32.77 16.27
N ARG A 492 9.66 -32.77 15.27
CA ARG A 492 10.74 -31.79 15.07
C ARG A 492 11.00 -31.57 13.59
N LEU A 493 11.22 -30.32 13.19
CA LEU A 493 11.64 -29.93 11.85
C LEU A 493 12.95 -29.14 11.92
N PRO A 494 13.90 -29.32 11.00
CA PRO A 494 15.05 -28.42 10.86
C PRO A 494 14.58 -26.99 10.60
N GLY A 495 15.31 -26.01 11.12
CA GLY A 495 14.91 -24.59 11.08
C GLY A 495 13.91 -24.18 12.17
N PHE A 496 13.08 -25.10 12.69
CA PHE A 496 12.16 -24.82 13.81
C PHE A 496 12.82 -25.12 15.16
N HIS A 497 12.90 -24.13 16.03
CA HIS A 497 13.69 -24.24 17.26
C HIS A 497 12.94 -24.93 18.42
N GLY A 498 12.91 -26.27 18.42
CA GLY A 498 12.45 -27.05 19.57
C GLY A 498 11.76 -28.38 19.22
N VAL A 499 10.59 -28.58 19.82
CA VAL A 499 9.58 -29.59 19.47
C VAL A 499 8.40 -28.81 18.89
N LEU A 500 7.73 -29.34 17.86
CA LEU A 500 6.54 -28.69 17.30
C LEU A 500 5.42 -28.63 18.36
N PRO A 501 4.74 -27.49 18.57
CA PRO A 501 3.64 -27.38 19.53
C PRO A 501 2.32 -27.97 19.02
N PHE A 502 2.27 -28.40 17.76
CA PHE A 502 1.15 -29.03 17.08
C PHE A 502 1.58 -30.38 16.51
N ARG A 503 0.61 -31.30 16.29
CA ARG A 503 0.89 -32.58 15.62
C ARG A 503 0.88 -32.40 14.10
N LEU A 504 2.07 -32.33 13.52
CA LEU A 504 2.29 -32.52 12.09
C LEU A 504 2.40 -34.01 11.77
N GLU A 505 1.94 -34.37 10.59
CA GLU A 505 2.02 -35.69 9.98
C GLU A 505 2.30 -35.52 8.48
N THR A 506 3.17 -36.35 7.92
CA THR A 506 3.43 -36.36 6.47
C THR A 506 3.37 -37.78 5.92
N GLY A 507 3.03 -37.90 4.64
CA GLY A 507 2.86 -39.20 4.02
C GLY A 507 2.62 -39.16 2.51
N TYR A 508 2.55 -40.35 1.93
CA TYR A 508 2.24 -40.58 0.52
C TYR A 508 0.96 -41.41 0.41
N VAL A 509 0.09 -41.04 -0.53
CA VAL A 509 -1.14 -41.79 -0.88
C VAL A 509 -1.06 -42.22 -2.33
N SER A 510 -1.19 -43.53 -2.58
CA SER A 510 -1.08 -44.12 -3.92
C SER A 510 -2.41 -44.07 -4.66
N ILE A 511 -2.53 -43.16 -5.63
CA ILE A 511 -3.75 -42.92 -6.42
C ILE A 511 -3.86 -43.77 -7.69
N ASP A 512 -2.74 -44.36 -8.13
CA ASP A 512 -2.72 -45.55 -8.99
C ASP A 512 -1.61 -46.52 -8.54
N LYS A 513 -2.04 -47.63 -7.94
CA LYS A 513 -1.20 -48.72 -7.42
C LYS A 513 -0.51 -49.54 -8.53
N LYS A 514 -0.89 -49.35 -9.80
CA LYS A 514 -0.27 -49.98 -10.97
C LYS A 514 0.87 -49.15 -11.56
N ASN A 515 0.76 -47.82 -11.53
CA ASN A 515 1.77 -46.91 -12.09
C ASN A 515 2.80 -46.42 -11.05
N GLU A 516 2.60 -46.77 -9.77
CA GLU A 516 3.29 -46.16 -8.62
C GLU A 516 3.11 -44.63 -8.59
N ALA A 517 1.88 -44.20 -8.85
CA ALA A 517 1.47 -42.80 -8.84
C ALA A 517 1.06 -42.38 -7.42
N GLU A 518 1.82 -41.48 -6.79
CA GLU A 518 1.64 -41.08 -5.40
C GLU A 518 1.60 -39.56 -5.24
N LEU A 519 0.58 -39.07 -4.52
CA LEU A 519 0.54 -37.69 -4.05
C LEU A 519 1.06 -37.58 -2.61
N PHE A 520 1.86 -36.56 -2.35
CA PHE A 520 2.41 -36.23 -1.03
C PHE A 520 1.54 -35.19 -0.31
N TYR A 521 1.42 -35.34 1.01
CA TYR A 521 0.61 -34.44 1.83
C TYR A 521 1.29 -34.05 3.14
N TYR A 522 0.87 -32.89 3.65
CA TYR A 522 1.15 -32.41 5.00
C TYR A 522 -0.19 -32.31 5.74
N PHE A 523 -0.35 -33.04 6.84
CA PHE A 523 -1.55 -33.01 7.67
C PHE A 523 -1.23 -32.45 9.06
N VAL A 524 -2.04 -31.52 9.54
CA VAL A 524 -1.93 -30.98 10.89
C VAL A 524 -3.27 -31.11 11.60
N GLU A 525 -3.25 -31.77 12.76
CA GLU A 525 -4.42 -31.88 13.63
C GLU A 525 -4.79 -30.53 14.24
N SER A 526 -6.09 -30.30 14.47
CA SER A 526 -6.53 -29.10 15.20
C SER A 526 -5.88 -29.03 16.58
N GLU A 527 -5.30 -27.88 16.90
CA GLU A 527 -4.70 -27.56 18.20
C GLU A 527 -5.78 -27.33 19.29
N ARG A 528 -7.07 -27.25 18.91
CA ARG A 528 -8.20 -27.14 19.82
C ARG A 528 -8.81 -28.51 20.13
N ASN A 529 -9.47 -29.15 19.16
CA ASN A 529 -10.05 -30.48 19.32
C ASN A 529 -10.15 -31.21 17.97
N PRO A 530 -9.19 -32.08 17.62
CA PRO A 530 -9.17 -32.71 16.30
C PRO A 530 -10.30 -33.71 16.05
N VAL A 531 -11.05 -34.13 17.08
CA VAL A 531 -12.20 -35.05 16.92
C VAL A 531 -13.44 -34.30 16.44
N ASP A 532 -13.73 -33.14 17.03
CA ASP A 532 -14.95 -32.37 16.73
C ASP A 532 -14.74 -31.23 15.71
N ASP A 533 -13.50 -30.74 15.56
CA ASP A 533 -13.19 -29.64 14.64
C ASP A 533 -13.24 -30.06 13.15
N PRO A 534 -13.62 -29.15 12.23
CA PRO A 534 -13.73 -29.47 10.81
C PRO A 534 -12.42 -29.95 10.19
N LEU A 535 -12.51 -30.71 9.10
CA LEU A 535 -11.37 -31.10 8.26
C LEU A 535 -11.42 -30.28 6.96
N ILE A 536 -10.32 -29.62 6.63
CA ILE A 536 -10.18 -28.80 5.43
C ILE A 536 -9.04 -29.35 4.58
N LEU A 537 -9.33 -29.79 3.35
CA LEU A 537 -8.31 -30.03 2.32
C LEU A 537 -8.03 -28.70 1.61
N TRP A 538 -6.85 -28.12 1.78
CA TRP A 538 -6.46 -26.87 1.13
C TRP A 538 -5.61 -27.11 -0.13
N LEU A 539 -6.10 -26.60 -1.26
CA LEU A 539 -5.44 -26.65 -2.57
C LEU A 539 -4.74 -25.31 -2.87
N PRO A 540 -3.39 -25.26 -2.90
CA PRO A 540 -2.65 -24.03 -3.17
C PRO A 540 -2.86 -23.45 -4.59
N GLY A 541 -2.46 -22.20 -4.76
CA GLY A 541 -2.82 -21.36 -5.89
C GLY A 541 -1.99 -21.54 -7.16
N GLY A 542 -2.36 -22.51 -7.99
CA GLY A 542 -1.76 -22.73 -9.32
C GLY A 542 -1.38 -24.21 -9.52
N PRO A 543 -1.62 -24.80 -10.71
CA PRO A 543 -1.14 -26.16 -10.97
C PRO A 543 0.39 -26.19 -10.91
N GLY A 544 0.97 -27.06 -10.07
CA GLY A 544 2.42 -27.12 -9.84
C GLY A 544 2.89 -26.51 -8.52
N CYS A 545 2.01 -25.86 -7.75
CA CYS A 545 2.37 -25.22 -6.49
C CYS A 545 2.21 -26.17 -5.29
N SER A 546 3.24 -26.27 -4.44
CA SER A 546 3.28 -27.23 -3.32
C SER A 546 2.34 -26.87 -2.16
N GLY A 547 1.79 -27.88 -1.48
CA GLY A 547 1.05 -27.73 -0.23
C GLY A 547 1.87 -27.08 0.90
N LEU A 548 3.20 -27.02 0.76
CA LEU A 548 4.09 -26.24 1.62
C LEU A 548 3.71 -24.74 1.66
N VAL A 549 3.17 -24.20 0.56
CA VAL A 549 2.66 -22.81 0.49
C VAL A 549 1.55 -22.60 1.53
N GLY A 550 0.55 -23.50 1.54
CA GLY A 550 -0.50 -23.49 2.56
C GLY A 550 0.05 -23.70 3.97
N LEU A 551 1.00 -24.62 4.15
CA LEU A 551 1.57 -25.01 5.45
C LEU A 551 2.42 -23.90 6.13
N ALA A 552 3.19 -23.14 5.35
CA ALA A 552 4.28 -22.30 5.88
C ALA A 552 4.32 -20.85 5.36
N LEU A 553 3.51 -20.50 4.34
CA LEU A 553 3.44 -19.15 3.77
C LEU A 553 2.08 -18.49 4.04
N HIS A 554 0.99 -19.26 3.92
CA HIS A 554 -0.38 -18.74 4.05
C HIS A 554 -1.00 -18.97 5.44
N MET A 555 -1.81 -20.03 5.62
CA MET A 555 -2.67 -20.24 6.80
C MET A 555 -2.23 -21.37 7.73
N GLY A 556 -1.19 -22.12 7.41
CA GLY A 556 -0.63 -23.19 8.24
C GLY A 556 0.19 -22.68 9.43
N PRO A 557 0.68 -23.60 10.29
CA PRO A 557 1.20 -23.29 11.62
C PRO A 557 2.67 -22.85 11.64
N LEU A 558 3.30 -22.74 10.47
CA LEU A 558 4.71 -22.34 10.29
C LEU A 558 4.80 -21.00 9.57
N GLN A 559 5.88 -20.26 9.82
CA GLN A 559 6.27 -19.04 9.12
C GLN A 559 7.80 -18.98 9.01
N PHE A 560 8.33 -18.48 7.88
CA PHE A 560 9.76 -18.23 7.69
C PHE A 560 10.18 -16.87 8.26
N LYS A 561 11.34 -16.83 8.93
CA LYS A 561 11.93 -15.59 9.44
C LYS A 561 12.96 -15.01 8.46
N VAL A 562 12.59 -13.92 7.79
CA VAL A 562 13.42 -13.27 6.75
C VAL A 562 14.72 -12.65 7.29
N ASN A 563 14.67 -11.96 8.44
CA ASN A 563 15.71 -10.99 8.83
C ASN A 563 17.01 -11.57 9.45
N ASN A 564 17.28 -12.87 9.33
CA ASN A 564 18.50 -13.51 9.86
C ASN A 564 18.92 -14.69 8.96
N PHE A 565 19.61 -14.40 7.86
CA PHE A 565 20.20 -15.43 6.99
C PHE A 565 21.74 -15.45 7.09
N ASP A 566 22.24 -15.76 8.28
CA ASP A 566 23.66 -16.04 8.53
C ASP A 566 23.99 -17.55 8.41
N ASP A 567 22.95 -18.41 8.48
CA ASP A 567 23.03 -19.87 8.46
C ASP A 567 22.48 -20.47 7.15
N PHE A 568 23.08 -21.57 6.67
CA PHE A 568 22.69 -22.31 5.45
C PHE A 568 21.28 -22.96 5.46
N LEU A 569 20.43 -22.65 6.44
CA LEU A 569 19.10 -23.24 6.60
C LEU A 569 18.10 -22.18 7.12
N PRO A 570 17.01 -21.90 6.40
CA PRO A 570 15.98 -20.95 6.83
C PRO A 570 15.40 -21.27 8.22
N THR A 571 15.25 -20.23 9.04
CA THR A 571 14.62 -20.32 10.37
C THR A 571 13.09 -20.30 10.25
N LEU A 572 12.43 -21.18 11.01
CA LEU A 572 10.98 -21.29 11.13
C LEU A 572 10.51 -20.88 12.53
N THR A 573 9.37 -20.20 12.59
CA THR A 573 8.63 -19.85 13.81
C THR A 573 7.16 -20.31 13.71
N SER A 574 6.48 -20.42 14.85
CA SER A 574 5.05 -20.74 14.88
C SER A 574 4.21 -19.58 14.35
N ASN A 575 3.22 -19.86 13.51
CA ASN A 575 2.18 -18.91 13.15
C ASN A 575 1.08 -18.89 14.24
N PRO A 576 0.89 -17.78 14.99
CA PRO A 576 -0.17 -17.70 15.99
C PRO A 576 -1.59 -17.60 15.37
N TYR A 577 -1.70 -17.19 14.10
CA TYR A 577 -2.98 -17.00 13.38
C TYR A 577 -3.35 -18.15 12.45
N SER A 578 -2.74 -19.32 12.63
CA SER A 578 -3.00 -20.47 11.78
C SER A 578 -4.43 -20.99 11.91
N TRP A 579 -4.98 -21.51 10.81
CA TRP A 579 -6.28 -22.19 10.81
C TRP A 579 -6.23 -23.51 11.61
N THR A 580 -5.05 -24.06 11.90
CA THR A 580 -4.87 -25.21 12.81
C THR A 580 -5.32 -24.92 14.24
N LYS A 581 -5.55 -23.65 14.62
CA LYS A 581 -6.16 -23.29 15.91
C LYS A 581 -7.63 -23.71 16.04
N ILE A 582 -8.31 -24.00 14.92
CA ILE A 582 -9.77 -24.27 14.89
C ILE A 582 -10.19 -25.38 13.92
N ALA A 583 -9.27 -25.96 13.15
CA ALA A 583 -9.55 -26.95 12.10
C ALA A 583 -8.39 -27.95 11.95
N ASN A 584 -8.72 -29.17 11.56
CA ASN A 584 -7.75 -30.12 11.00
C ASN A 584 -7.42 -29.69 9.56
N MET A 585 -6.14 -29.48 9.25
CA MET A 585 -5.70 -28.93 7.96
C MET A 585 -4.91 -29.97 7.17
N LEU A 586 -5.36 -30.28 5.96
CA LEU A 586 -4.68 -31.18 5.01
C LEU A 586 -4.21 -30.36 3.81
N PHE A 587 -2.89 -30.24 3.62
CA PHE A 587 -2.27 -29.55 2.50
C PHE A 587 -1.70 -30.58 1.51
N LEU A 588 -1.92 -30.38 0.22
CA LEU A 588 -1.63 -31.35 -0.83
C LEU A 588 -0.66 -30.80 -1.88
N ASP A 589 0.32 -31.60 -2.29
CA ASP A 589 1.13 -31.34 -3.47
C ASP A 589 0.39 -31.89 -4.72
N TRP A 590 -0.19 -31.02 -5.55
CA TRP A 590 -1.00 -31.43 -6.72
C TRP A 590 -0.77 -30.56 -7.96
N PRO A 591 -0.88 -31.12 -9.19
CA PRO A 591 -1.01 -32.54 -9.53
C PRO A 591 0.33 -33.31 -9.39
N ILE A 592 0.41 -34.55 -9.89
CA ILE A 592 1.67 -35.31 -9.99
C ILE A 592 2.77 -34.48 -10.67
N GLY A 593 3.97 -34.48 -10.09
CA GLY A 593 5.09 -33.62 -10.48
C GLY A 593 5.25 -32.36 -9.61
N THR A 594 4.25 -32.04 -8.78
CA THR A 594 4.29 -30.93 -7.82
C THR A 594 5.02 -31.31 -6.54
N GLY A 595 5.87 -30.43 -6.00
CA GLY A 595 6.49 -30.61 -4.68
C GLY A 595 7.23 -31.96 -4.54
N PHE A 596 6.69 -32.86 -3.72
CA PHE A 596 7.19 -34.22 -3.54
C PHE A 596 6.29 -35.33 -4.17
N SER A 597 5.22 -34.96 -4.87
CA SER A 597 4.31 -35.87 -5.59
C SER A 597 4.89 -36.35 -6.93
N TYR A 598 4.77 -37.65 -7.24
CA TYR A 598 5.45 -38.25 -8.40
C TYR A 598 4.71 -39.50 -8.94
N SER A 599 5.11 -39.92 -10.15
CA SER A 599 4.79 -41.25 -10.72
C SER A 599 6.01 -41.80 -11.43
N LYS A 600 6.05 -43.12 -11.65
CA LYS A 600 7.03 -43.75 -12.57
C LYS A 600 6.57 -43.72 -14.03
N ASN A 601 5.33 -43.33 -14.30
CA ASN A 601 4.75 -43.28 -15.64
C ASN A 601 4.53 -41.84 -16.12
N GLU A 602 5.11 -41.49 -17.26
CA GLU A 602 4.99 -40.16 -17.87
C GLU A 602 3.53 -39.78 -18.20
N SER A 603 2.62 -40.74 -18.42
CA SER A 603 1.20 -40.40 -18.70
C SER A 603 0.46 -39.79 -17.51
N ASP A 604 0.99 -39.92 -16.30
CA ASP A 604 0.38 -39.37 -15.09
C ASP A 604 0.79 -37.89 -14.85
N TYR A 605 1.74 -37.39 -15.65
CA TYR A 605 2.13 -35.97 -15.75
C TYR A 605 1.19 -35.25 -16.72
N ILE A 606 -0.04 -35.12 -16.24
CA ILE A 606 -1.25 -34.65 -16.92
C ILE A 606 -1.23 -33.17 -17.34
N LYS A 607 -2.17 -32.78 -18.22
CA LYS A 607 -2.30 -31.40 -18.74
C LYS A 607 -3.72 -30.81 -18.68
N GLU A 608 -4.68 -31.53 -18.10
CA GLU A 608 -6.11 -31.18 -18.18
C GLU A 608 -6.74 -31.13 -16.78
N ASP A 609 -7.56 -30.11 -16.52
CA ASP A 609 -8.29 -29.91 -15.25
C ASP A 609 -9.06 -31.18 -14.80
N PHE A 610 -9.76 -31.85 -15.73
CA PHE A 610 -10.53 -33.05 -15.41
C PHE A 610 -9.65 -34.24 -14.96
N GLN A 611 -8.41 -34.31 -15.47
CA GLN A 611 -7.44 -35.31 -15.05
C GLN A 611 -6.88 -34.94 -13.66
N ALA A 612 -6.60 -33.66 -13.40
CA ALA A 612 -6.12 -33.17 -12.10
C ALA A 612 -7.17 -33.36 -11.00
N LYS A 613 -8.44 -33.04 -11.31
CA LYS A 613 -9.61 -33.29 -10.46
C LYS A 613 -9.67 -34.77 -10.08
N LYS A 614 -9.50 -35.67 -11.04
CA LYS A 614 -9.50 -37.13 -10.79
C LYS A 614 -8.34 -37.57 -9.89
N GLN A 615 -7.14 -37.01 -10.05
CA GLN A 615 -6.00 -37.32 -9.16
C GLN A 615 -6.30 -36.90 -7.70
N ILE A 616 -6.82 -35.70 -7.48
CA ILE A 616 -7.16 -35.19 -6.15
C ILE A 616 -8.34 -35.95 -5.54
N TYR A 617 -9.36 -36.30 -6.33
CA TYR A 617 -10.49 -37.10 -5.87
C TYR A 617 -10.04 -38.51 -5.43
N ASN A 618 -9.23 -39.20 -6.24
CA ASN A 618 -8.65 -40.50 -5.86
C ASN A 618 -7.82 -40.40 -4.57
N PHE A 619 -7.01 -39.34 -4.42
CA PHE A 619 -6.25 -39.07 -3.20
C PHE A 619 -7.17 -38.94 -1.99
N LEU A 620 -8.24 -38.16 -2.09
CA LEU A 620 -9.15 -37.92 -0.97
C LEU A 620 -9.87 -39.21 -0.54
N ILE A 621 -10.28 -40.05 -1.48
CA ILE A 621 -10.90 -41.35 -1.20
C ILE A 621 -9.94 -42.29 -0.47
N GLU A 622 -8.72 -42.48 -0.98
CA GLU A 622 -7.72 -43.35 -0.35
C GLU A 622 -7.23 -42.78 1.00
N TRP A 623 -7.06 -41.46 1.13
CA TRP A 623 -6.69 -40.81 2.39
C TRP A 623 -7.76 -41.01 3.48
N PHE A 624 -9.05 -40.93 3.15
CA PHE A 624 -10.12 -41.21 4.10
C PHE A 624 -10.25 -42.70 4.46
N LEU A 625 -9.85 -43.62 3.58
CA LEU A 625 -9.76 -45.05 3.89
C LEU A 625 -8.62 -45.36 4.87
N ASP A 626 -7.49 -44.66 4.76
CA ASP A 626 -6.37 -44.74 5.73
C ASP A 626 -6.69 -44.00 7.05
N HIS A 627 -7.50 -42.93 7.01
CA HIS A 627 -7.84 -42.09 8.17
C HIS A 627 -9.34 -42.05 8.51
N PRO A 628 -10.01 -43.21 8.72
CA PRO A 628 -11.47 -43.30 8.84
C PRO A 628 -12.06 -42.55 10.05
N ARG A 629 -11.23 -42.22 11.05
CA ARG A 629 -11.61 -41.37 12.19
C ARG A 629 -12.09 -39.97 11.80
N PHE A 630 -11.70 -39.46 10.62
CA PHE A 630 -12.09 -38.13 10.16
C PHE A 630 -13.35 -38.13 9.27
N LEU A 631 -13.93 -39.29 8.96
CA LEU A 631 -15.18 -39.39 8.19
C LEU A 631 -16.38 -38.71 8.89
N SER A 632 -16.34 -38.61 10.22
CA SER A 632 -17.35 -37.92 11.04
C SER A 632 -17.20 -36.40 11.05
N ASN A 633 -16.01 -35.85 10.82
CA ASN A 633 -15.75 -34.42 10.92
C ASN A 633 -16.46 -33.65 9.81
N ALA A 634 -16.81 -32.39 10.06
CA ALA A 634 -17.36 -31.52 9.03
C ALA A 634 -16.28 -31.24 7.96
N PHE A 635 -16.43 -31.78 6.75
CA PHE A 635 -15.42 -31.67 5.70
C PHE A 635 -15.67 -30.47 4.78
N TYR A 636 -14.60 -29.75 4.42
CA TYR A 636 -14.64 -28.64 3.47
C TYR A 636 -13.52 -28.75 2.43
N MET A 637 -13.85 -28.50 1.16
CA MET A 637 -12.87 -28.29 0.10
C MET A 637 -12.38 -26.84 0.13
N GLY A 638 -11.10 -26.62 0.42
CA GLY A 638 -10.46 -25.31 0.42
C GLY A 638 -9.53 -25.09 -0.77
N GLY A 639 -9.36 -23.84 -1.20
CA GLY A 639 -8.27 -23.50 -2.12
C GLY A 639 -8.23 -22.02 -2.51
N GLU A 640 -7.12 -21.61 -3.10
CA GLU A 640 -6.86 -20.23 -3.52
C GLU A 640 -6.56 -20.14 -5.02
N SER A 641 -6.76 -18.99 -5.67
CA SER A 641 -6.43 -18.80 -7.11
C SER A 641 -6.97 -19.97 -7.98
N TYR A 642 -6.12 -20.69 -8.71
CA TYR A 642 -6.51 -21.87 -9.49
C TYR A 642 -6.93 -23.07 -8.62
N GLY A 643 -6.37 -23.22 -7.41
CA GLY A 643 -6.80 -24.22 -6.44
C GLY A 643 -8.25 -24.02 -6.00
N GLY A 644 -8.73 -22.78 -5.95
CA GLY A 644 -10.14 -22.46 -5.68
C GLY A 644 -11.10 -22.96 -6.78
N LYS A 645 -10.69 -22.85 -8.06
CA LYS A 645 -11.39 -23.45 -9.21
C LYS A 645 -11.52 -24.97 -9.06
N MET A 646 -10.47 -25.63 -8.58
CA MET A 646 -10.46 -27.07 -8.34
C MET A 646 -11.30 -27.47 -7.12
N ALA A 647 -11.26 -26.68 -6.05
CA ALA A 647 -12.01 -26.92 -4.82
C ALA A 647 -13.53 -26.94 -5.05
N THR A 648 -14.07 -26.03 -5.87
CA THR A 648 -15.50 -26.01 -6.22
C THR A 648 -15.91 -27.21 -7.09
N LEU A 649 -15.10 -27.54 -8.10
CA LEU A 649 -15.32 -28.71 -8.97
C LEU A 649 -15.25 -30.04 -8.19
N LEU A 650 -14.36 -30.15 -7.20
CA LEU A 650 -14.25 -31.32 -6.33
C LEU A 650 -15.41 -31.40 -5.33
N ALA A 651 -15.85 -30.28 -4.76
CA ALA A 651 -17.01 -30.27 -3.87
C ALA A 651 -18.29 -30.75 -4.59
N HIS A 652 -18.48 -30.33 -5.85
CA HIS A 652 -19.54 -30.86 -6.71
C HIS A 652 -19.39 -32.39 -6.93
N ASP A 653 -18.22 -32.87 -7.33
CA ASP A 653 -17.99 -34.30 -7.58
C ASP A 653 -18.19 -35.17 -6.34
N ILE A 654 -17.89 -34.68 -5.13
CA ILE A 654 -18.13 -35.40 -3.88
C ILE A 654 -19.65 -35.48 -3.58
N VAL A 655 -20.40 -34.40 -3.82
CA VAL A 655 -21.87 -34.34 -3.62
C VAL A 655 -22.64 -35.19 -4.65
N GLU A 656 -22.18 -35.24 -5.90
CA GLU A 656 -22.76 -36.13 -6.92
C GLU A 656 -22.29 -37.58 -6.76
N GLY A 657 -21.03 -37.80 -6.36
CA GLY A 657 -20.45 -39.11 -6.09
C GLY A 657 -21.18 -39.87 -4.98
N TYR A 658 -21.68 -39.15 -3.95
CA TYR A 658 -22.55 -39.67 -2.90
C TYR A 658 -23.83 -40.37 -3.42
N LYS A 659 -24.25 -40.12 -4.67
CA LYS A 659 -25.42 -40.77 -5.30
C LYS A 659 -25.09 -42.11 -5.97
N GLN A 660 -23.80 -42.48 -6.09
CA GLN A 660 -23.39 -43.77 -6.68
C GLN A 660 -23.17 -44.81 -5.58
N ALA A 661 -23.87 -45.94 -5.67
CA ALA A 661 -23.80 -46.99 -4.66
C ALA A 661 -22.37 -47.58 -4.54
N ASN A 662 -21.92 -47.76 -3.30
CA ASN A 662 -20.60 -48.27 -2.87
C ASN A 662 -19.43 -47.27 -2.85
N SER A 663 -19.66 -45.94 -2.91
CA SER A 663 -18.64 -44.97 -2.49
C SER A 663 -18.57 -44.82 -0.96
N ILE A 664 -17.43 -44.36 -0.42
CA ILE A 664 -17.38 -43.89 0.98
C ILE A 664 -18.20 -42.59 1.12
N VAL A 665 -18.81 -42.39 2.29
CA VAL A 665 -19.59 -41.17 2.59
C VAL A 665 -18.68 -40.15 3.25
N ILE A 666 -18.26 -39.14 2.49
CA ILE A 666 -17.54 -37.97 3.01
C ILE A 666 -18.56 -36.97 3.56
N ASN A 667 -18.41 -36.53 4.81
CA ASN A 667 -19.31 -35.61 5.49
C ASN A 667 -19.11 -34.14 5.06
N ILE A 668 -19.16 -33.89 3.74
CA ILE A 668 -18.94 -32.56 3.15
C ILE A 668 -20.02 -31.56 3.60
N LYS A 669 -19.60 -30.37 4.00
CA LYS A 669 -20.45 -29.24 4.42
C LYS A 669 -20.37 -28.02 3.52
N GLY A 670 -19.34 -27.93 2.69
CA GLY A 670 -19.20 -26.85 1.71
C GLY A 670 -17.79 -26.76 1.15
N TYR A 671 -17.45 -25.58 0.63
CA TYR A 671 -16.12 -25.23 0.15
C TYR A 671 -15.75 -23.81 0.57
N ILE A 672 -14.45 -23.51 0.53
CA ILE A 672 -13.85 -22.21 0.89
C ILE A 672 -12.92 -21.82 -0.25
N ILE A 673 -13.08 -20.62 -0.82
CA ILE A 673 -12.24 -20.13 -1.92
C ILE A 673 -11.67 -18.74 -1.64
N GLY A 674 -10.37 -18.56 -1.82
CA GLY A 674 -9.66 -17.29 -1.65
C GLY A 674 -9.09 -16.76 -2.96
N ASN A 675 -9.49 -15.55 -3.37
CA ASN A 675 -9.05 -14.88 -4.61
C ASN A 675 -9.03 -15.82 -5.83
N ALA A 676 -10.06 -16.66 -5.97
CA ALA A 676 -10.07 -17.77 -6.91
C ALA A 676 -10.31 -17.33 -8.35
N VAL A 677 -9.66 -18.01 -9.30
CA VAL A 677 -9.99 -17.87 -10.73
C VAL A 677 -11.35 -18.51 -10.94
N THR A 678 -12.34 -17.74 -11.40
CA THR A 678 -13.73 -18.20 -11.50
C THR A 678 -14.33 -17.95 -12.88
N ASP A 679 -14.22 -16.72 -13.38
CA ASP A 679 -14.47 -16.36 -14.77
C ASP A 679 -13.33 -15.46 -15.26
N GLU A 680 -12.44 -16.02 -16.08
CA GLU A 680 -11.29 -15.27 -16.60
C GLU A 680 -11.66 -13.99 -17.38
N TYR A 681 -12.89 -13.87 -17.88
CA TYR A 681 -13.37 -12.62 -18.48
C TYR A 681 -13.57 -11.54 -17.42
N ALA A 682 -14.36 -11.80 -16.37
CA ALA A 682 -14.53 -10.89 -15.24
C ALA A 682 -13.21 -10.65 -14.47
N ASP A 683 -12.43 -11.70 -14.21
CA ASP A 683 -11.16 -11.66 -13.48
C ASP A 683 -10.08 -10.83 -14.20
N LYS A 684 -10.15 -10.69 -15.53
CA LYS A 684 -9.24 -9.83 -16.31
C LYS A 684 -9.80 -8.44 -16.58
N ASN A 685 -11.09 -8.31 -16.90
CA ASN A 685 -11.70 -7.00 -17.14
C ASN A 685 -11.73 -6.14 -15.87
N SER A 686 -11.81 -6.75 -14.67
CA SER A 686 -11.78 -6.05 -13.37
C SER A 686 -10.40 -5.50 -12.97
N GLN A 687 -9.30 -5.92 -13.61
CA GLN A 687 -7.96 -5.42 -13.29
C GLN A 687 -7.81 -3.92 -13.57
N VAL A 688 -8.50 -3.40 -14.60
CA VAL A 688 -8.44 -1.99 -15.00
C VAL A 688 -9.07 -1.02 -13.96
N PRO A 689 -10.33 -1.20 -13.50
CA PRO A 689 -10.87 -0.35 -12.44
C PRO A 689 -10.14 -0.50 -11.10
N HIS A 690 -9.61 -1.68 -10.77
CA HIS A 690 -8.80 -1.86 -9.57
C HIS A 690 -7.47 -1.08 -9.65
N ALA A 691 -6.74 -1.18 -10.76
CA ALA A 691 -5.51 -0.42 -10.99
C ALA A 691 -5.75 1.09 -11.01
N TYR A 692 -6.88 1.56 -11.56
CA TYR A 692 -7.26 2.97 -11.47
C TYR A 692 -7.53 3.41 -10.03
N GLY A 693 -8.21 2.57 -9.25
CA GLY A 693 -8.51 2.81 -7.84
C GLY A 693 -7.28 2.99 -6.96
N LEU A 694 -6.26 2.16 -7.20
CA LEU A 694 -4.94 2.21 -6.57
C LEU A 694 -4.00 3.29 -7.15
N GLY A 695 -4.47 4.10 -8.11
CA GLY A 695 -3.63 5.12 -8.75
C GLY A 695 -2.44 4.56 -9.53
N ILE A 696 -2.53 3.33 -10.04
CA ILE A 696 -1.51 2.74 -10.93
C ILE A 696 -1.60 3.37 -12.32
N ILE A 697 -2.82 3.54 -12.85
CA ILE A 697 -3.06 4.13 -14.17
C ILE A 697 -3.73 5.51 -14.11
N PRO A 698 -3.48 6.40 -15.09
CA PRO A 698 -4.09 7.73 -15.12
C PRO A 698 -5.58 7.67 -15.50
N SER A 699 -6.34 8.66 -15.05
CA SER A 699 -7.78 8.82 -15.35
C SER A 699 -8.09 8.83 -16.84
N GLU A 700 -7.17 9.34 -17.67
CA GLU A 700 -7.29 9.39 -19.12
C GLU A 700 -7.24 7.98 -19.73
N LEU A 701 -6.28 7.14 -19.31
CA LEU A 701 -6.18 5.75 -19.78
C LEU A 701 -7.39 4.94 -19.31
N TYR A 702 -7.80 5.09 -18.05
CA TYR A 702 -8.99 4.44 -17.50
C TYR A 702 -10.25 4.76 -18.32
N LYS A 703 -10.54 6.05 -18.56
CA LYS A 703 -11.67 6.49 -19.39
C LYS A 703 -11.58 5.96 -20.82
N ASN A 704 -10.39 6.00 -21.43
CA ASN A 704 -10.19 5.50 -22.78
C ASN A 704 -10.48 4.01 -22.89
N ILE A 705 -10.04 3.18 -21.93
CA ILE A 705 -10.38 1.75 -21.88
C ILE A 705 -11.90 1.58 -21.70
N GLN A 706 -12.54 2.28 -20.74
CA GLN A 706 -13.98 2.19 -20.54
C GLN A 706 -14.79 2.51 -21.81
N THR A 707 -14.38 3.51 -22.59
CA THR A 707 -15.09 3.94 -23.81
C THR A 707 -14.78 3.09 -25.04
N ASN A 708 -13.59 2.49 -25.14
CA ASN A 708 -13.16 1.76 -26.34
C ASN A 708 -13.22 0.24 -26.21
N CYS A 709 -13.40 -0.31 -25.01
CA CYS A 709 -13.47 -1.75 -24.71
C CYS A 709 -14.84 -2.20 -24.16
N GLU A 710 -15.92 -1.42 -24.35
CA GLU A 710 -17.23 -1.75 -23.77
C GLU A 710 -17.76 -3.09 -24.29
N GLY A 711 -17.86 -4.08 -23.40
CA GLY A 711 -18.28 -5.45 -23.75
C GLY A 711 -17.21 -6.34 -24.38
N GLU A 712 -15.96 -5.87 -24.50
CA GLU A 712 -14.86 -6.69 -25.02
C GLU A 712 -14.19 -7.57 -23.94
N ASP A 713 -13.66 -8.72 -24.33
CA ASP A 713 -12.80 -9.57 -23.50
C ASP A 713 -11.37 -9.03 -23.53
N TYR A 714 -10.85 -8.50 -22.41
CA TYR A 714 -9.54 -7.85 -22.39
C TYR A 714 -8.37 -8.84 -22.61
N ARG A 715 -8.63 -10.15 -22.58
CA ARG A 715 -7.65 -11.19 -23.01
C ARG A 715 -7.54 -11.27 -24.54
N LYS A 716 -8.58 -10.87 -25.26
CA LYS A 716 -8.76 -11.04 -26.72
C LYS A 716 -9.50 -9.81 -27.31
N PRO A 717 -8.96 -8.59 -27.18
CA PRO A 717 -9.60 -7.39 -27.69
C PRO A 717 -9.82 -7.49 -29.21
N ILE A 718 -11.01 -7.10 -29.65
CA ILE A 718 -11.48 -7.11 -31.02
C ILE A 718 -11.27 -5.71 -31.62
N GLY A 719 -11.55 -4.66 -30.85
CA GLY A 719 -11.34 -3.28 -31.22
C GLY A 719 -9.86 -2.92 -31.21
N LYS A 720 -9.33 -2.44 -32.34
CA LYS A 720 -7.93 -2.00 -32.42
C LYS A 720 -7.58 -0.95 -31.35
N ALA A 721 -8.47 0.01 -31.11
CA ALA A 721 -8.28 1.02 -30.08
C ALA A 721 -8.27 0.41 -28.66
N CYS A 722 -9.13 -0.58 -28.40
CA CYS A 722 -9.11 -1.33 -27.14
C CYS A 722 -7.75 -2.03 -26.93
N ALA A 723 -7.28 -2.76 -27.94
CA ALA A 723 -5.97 -3.41 -27.90
C ALA A 723 -4.82 -2.40 -27.65
N GLU A 724 -4.81 -1.27 -28.36
CA GLU A 724 -3.79 -0.23 -28.19
C GLU A 724 -3.78 0.36 -26.76
N TYR A 725 -4.93 0.58 -26.13
CA TYR A 725 -4.98 1.01 -24.71
C TYR A 725 -4.66 -0.12 -23.72
N LEU A 726 -4.98 -1.37 -24.03
CA LEU A 726 -4.65 -2.52 -23.18
C LEU A 726 -3.16 -2.90 -23.20
N GLU A 727 -2.41 -2.57 -24.26
CA GLU A 727 -0.94 -2.68 -24.21
C GLU A 727 -0.35 -1.62 -23.25
N VAL A 728 -0.79 -0.36 -23.31
CA VAL A 728 -0.34 0.68 -22.36
C VAL A 728 -0.72 0.31 -20.91
N PHE A 729 -1.87 -0.33 -20.70
CA PHE A 729 -2.25 -0.89 -19.40
C PHE A 729 -1.24 -1.95 -18.90
N LYS A 730 -0.77 -2.85 -19.77
CA LYS A 730 0.26 -3.85 -19.42
C LYS A 730 1.61 -3.21 -19.12
N GLU A 731 1.99 -2.12 -19.78
CA GLU A 731 3.21 -1.37 -19.46
C GLU A 731 3.21 -0.92 -17.98
N PHE A 732 2.11 -0.33 -17.50
CA PHE A 732 1.96 0.02 -16.07
C PHE A 732 1.99 -1.20 -15.12
N LEU A 733 1.34 -2.31 -15.50
CA LEU A 733 1.41 -3.54 -14.69
C LEU A 733 2.83 -4.15 -14.67
N SER A 734 3.66 -3.90 -15.69
CA SER A 734 5.02 -4.44 -15.76
C SER A 734 6.02 -3.80 -14.78
N GLU A 735 5.68 -2.63 -14.22
CA GLU A 735 6.51 -1.91 -13.24
C GLU A 735 6.25 -2.34 -11.78
N ILE A 736 5.22 -3.13 -11.50
CA ILE A 736 4.78 -3.50 -10.15
C ILE A 736 4.71 -5.01 -9.92
N ASN A 737 4.70 -5.43 -8.65
CA ASN A 737 4.34 -6.80 -8.29
C ASN A 737 2.82 -6.97 -8.41
N VAL A 738 2.36 -7.79 -9.37
CA VAL A 738 0.93 -7.99 -9.66
C VAL A 738 0.24 -9.00 -8.73
N PHE A 739 0.99 -9.74 -7.91
CA PHE A 739 0.45 -10.65 -6.90
C PHE A 739 0.27 -9.95 -5.55
N GLY A 740 1.22 -9.08 -5.19
CA GLY A 740 1.18 -8.22 -4.01
C GLY A 740 1.53 -6.79 -4.40
N VAL A 741 0.53 -5.96 -4.70
CA VAL A 741 0.73 -4.59 -5.23
C VAL A 741 1.44 -3.64 -4.26
N LEU A 742 1.66 -4.02 -3.01
CA LEU A 742 2.39 -3.24 -2.00
C LEU A 742 3.82 -3.79 -1.76
N ASP A 743 4.11 -4.96 -2.28
CA ASP A 743 5.37 -5.68 -2.09
C ASP A 743 6.38 -5.31 -3.21
N PRO A 744 7.69 -5.44 -2.97
CA PRO A 744 8.69 -5.17 -4.00
C PRO A 744 8.51 -6.05 -5.24
N LYS A 745 8.70 -5.47 -6.43
CA LYS A 745 8.98 -6.22 -7.65
C LYS A 745 10.48 -6.51 -7.71
N CYS A 746 10.85 -7.77 -7.56
CA CYS A 746 12.21 -8.24 -7.85
C CYS A 746 12.37 -8.45 -9.37
N SER A 747 13.57 -8.19 -9.91
CA SER A 747 13.81 -8.17 -11.36
C SER A 747 13.94 -9.57 -11.97
N ASP A 748 13.38 -9.79 -13.16
CA ASP A 748 13.36 -11.11 -13.85
C ASP A 748 14.77 -11.66 -14.21
N ASP A 749 15.80 -10.80 -14.21
CA ASP A 749 17.23 -11.13 -14.37
C ASP A 749 17.94 -11.54 -13.06
N ASP A 750 17.27 -11.47 -11.91
CA ASP A 750 17.77 -12.00 -10.64
C ASP A 750 17.56 -13.53 -10.61
N PRO A 751 18.60 -14.35 -10.34
CA PRO A 751 18.44 -15.80 -10.15
C PRO A 751 17.40 -16.23 -9.09
N LEU A 752 16.93 -15.30 -8.26
CA LEU A 752 15.92 -15.53 -7.23
C LEU A 752 14.48 -15.26 -7.69
N SER A 753 14.26 -14.42 -8.71
CA SER A 753 12.91 -14.02 -9.17
C SER A 753 12.25 -15.05 -10.10
N GLN A 754 13.06 -15.83 -10.83
CA GLN A 754 12.65 -16.94 -11.70
C GLN A 754 11.97 -18.10 -10.94
N GLN A 755 11.85 -17.99 -9.62
CA GLN A 755 11.19 -18.94 -8.72
C GLN A 755 9.79 -18.47 -8.25
N SER A 756 9.31 -17.32 -8.73
CA SER A 756 8.00 -16.74 -8.35
C SER A 756 6.81 -17.34 -9.10
N SER A 757 7.05 -17.95 -10.28
CA SER A 757 6.15 -18.95 -10.85
C SER A 757 6.52 -20.34 -10.32
N CYS A 758 5.55 -21.25 -10.24
CA CYS A 758 5.76 -22.58 -9.65
C CYS A 758 6.62 -23.51 -10.54
N LEU A 759 7.95 -23.31 -10.44
CA LEU A 759 9.07 -24.09 -10.98
C LEU A 759 9.17 -24.22 -12.51
N GLU A 760 9.99 -23.36 -13.13
CA GLU A 760 10.88 -23.84 -14.20
C GLU A 760 12.11 -24.57 -13.62
N ASN A 761 12.75 -25.41 -14.45
CA ASN A 761 13.80 -26.34 -13.99
C ASN A 761 15.18 -25.67 -13.85
N THR A 762 15.63 -25.40 -12.62
CA THR A 762 17.07 -25.24 -12.32
C THR A 762 17.61 -26.48 -11.60
N LYS A 763 18.45 -27.27 -12.30
CA LYS A 763 19.11 -28.47 -11.75
C LYS A 763 20.43 -28.19 -11.04
N ASP A 764 20.89 -26.94 -11.09
CA ASP A 764 22.11 -26.51 -10.44
C ASP A 764 21.96 -26.44 -8.93
N LYS A 765 23.07 -26.61 -8.21
CA LYS A 765 23.07 -26.58 -6.75
C LYS A 765 22.68 -25.18 -6.28
N LEU A 766 21.52 -25.06 -5.63
CA LEU A 766 21.07 -23.85 -4.94
C LEU A 766 22.03 -23.49 -3.78
N LEU A 767 23.15 -22.86 -4.12
CA LEU A 767 23.99 -22.08 -3.23
C LEU A 767 23.51 -20.63 -3.33
N LEU A 768 23.11 -20.03 -2.21
CA LEU A 768 22.85 -18.59 -2.17
C LEU A 768 24.14 -17.83 -2.55
N PRO A 769 24.09 -16.85 -3.46
CA PRO A 769 25.23 -16.00 -3.74
C PRO A 769 25.70 -15.32 -2.46
N SER A 770 26.99 -15.41 -2.13
CA SER A 770 27.56 -14.79 -0.92
C SER A 770 27.54 -13.25 -0.92
N ASN A 771 27.03 -12.65 -2.00
CA ASN A 771 26.93 -11.22 -2.24
C ASN A 771 25.46 -10.85 -2.54
N LEU A 772 24.54 -11.17 -1.63
CA LEU A 772 23.19 -10.61 -1.69
C LEU A 772 23.23 -9.15 -1.25
N VAL A 773 23.41 -8.26 -2.24
CA VAL A 773 23.61 -6.82 -2.05
C VAL A 773 22.30 -6.09 -1.71
N ASP A 774 21.15 -6.67 -2.04
CA ASP A 774 19.84 -6.12 -1.67
C ASP A 774 19.05 -7.12 -0.80
N SER A 775 18.75 -6.73 0.43
CA SER A 775 17.99 -7.54 1.40
C SER A 775 16.47 -7.44 1.22
N THR A 776 15.97 -6.57 0.35
CA THR A 776 14.53 -6.34 0.15
C THR A 776 13.84 -7.44 -0.66
N CYS A 777 14.61 -8.25 -1.40
CA CYS A 777 14.10 -9.34 -2.25
C CYS A 777 14.21 -10.76 -1.65
N ILE A 778 14.55 -10.90 -0.35
CA ILE A 778 14.52 -12.20 0.34
C ILE A 778 13.09 -12.48 0.81
N THR A 779 12.34 -13.27 0.03
CA THR A 779 10.93 -13.57 0.34
C THR A 779 10.73 -14.90 1.08
N PRO A 780 9.60 -15.10 1.80
CA PRO A 780 9.23 -16.39 2.40
C PRO A 780 9.16 -17.55 1.39
N GLU A 781 8.72 -17.30 0.16
CA GLU A 781 8.63 -18.26 -0.94
C GLU A 781 10.03 -18.79 -1.30
N LEU A 782 10.97 -17.86 -1.48
CA LEU A 782 12.38 -18.18 -1.75
C LEU A 782 12.98 -19.03 -0.62
N LEU A 783 12.75 -18.63 0.63
CA LEU A 783 13.19 -19.39 1.81
C LEU A 783 12.56 -20.79 1.84
N SER A 784 11.30 -20.94 1.40
CA SER A 784 10.65 -22.25 1.33
C SER A 784 11.34 -23.21 0.34
N ASN A 785 11.83 -22.69 -0.80
CA ASN A 785 12.60 -23.48 -1.77
C ASN A 785 13.94 -23.95 -1.19
N TYR A 786 14.69 -23.08 -0.50
CA TYR A 786 15.95 -23.49 0.16
C TYR A 786 15.70 -24.50 1.29
N TRP A 787 14.61 -24.35 2.05
CA TRP A 787 14.25 -25.25 3.14
C TRP A 787 13.83 -26.63 2.63
N ALA A 788 12.90 -26.71 1.68
CA ALA A 788 12.38 -27.97 1.13
C ALA A 788 13.45 -28.78 0.36
N ASN A 789 14.46 -28.12 -0.19
CA ASN A 789 15.57 -28.76 -0.89
C ASN A 789 16.73 -29.20 0.03
N ASN A 790 16.69 -28.89 1.33
CA ASN A 790 17.70 -29.33 2.28
C ASN A 790 17.55 -30.83 2.63
N ASP A 791 18.64 -31.60 2.57
CA ASP A 791 18.65 -33.04 2.87
C ASP A 791 18.12 -33.38 4.27
N ALA A 792 18.43 -32.56 5.29
CA ALA A 792 17.94 -32.79 6.65
C ALA A 792 16.43 -32.59 6.75
N VAL A 793 15.87 -31.62 6.01
CA VAL A 793 14.42 -31.38 5.92
C VAL A 793 13.73 -32.53 5.21
N ARG A 794 14.29 -32.99 4.07
CA ARG A 794 13.77 -34.16 3.33
C ARG A 794 13.77 -35.43 4.18
N VAL A 795 14.81 -35.67 4.99
CA VAL A 795 14.88 -36.78 5.94
C VAL A 795 13.92 -36.61 7.14
N ALA A 796 13.64 -35.38 7.57
CA ALA A 796 12.64 -35.10 8.59
C ALA A 796 11.22 -35.42 8.07
N LEU A 797 10.82 -34.84 6.93
CA LEU A 797 9.53 -35.00 6.26
C LEU A 797 9.24 -36.39 5.69
N LYS A 798 10.21 -37.32 5.75
CA LYS A 798 10.12 -38.71 5.22
C LYS A 798 9.94 -38.79 3.70
N ILE A 799 10.51 -37.82 2.98
CA ILE A 799 10.54 -37.83 1.51
C ILE A 799 11.27 -39.09 1.03
N LYS A 800 10.66 -39.81 0.08
CA LYS A 800 11.26 -41.04 -0.47
C LYS A 800 12.56 -40.67 -1.19
N LYS A 801 13.66 -41.33 -0.83
CA LYS A 801 14.94 -41.15 -1.55
C LYS A 801 14.76 -41.61 -2.99
N SER A 802 15.01 -40.73 -3.95
CA SER A 802 15.09 -41.12 -5.35
C SER A 802 16.19 -42.16 -5.53
N GLY A 803 15.83 -43.33 -6.06
CA GLY A 803 16.81 -44.25 -6.60
C GLY A 803 17.57 -43.57 -7.74
N SER A 804 18.86 -43.88 -7.89
CA SER A 804 19.69 -43.31 -8.95
C SER A 804 19.35 -43.94 -10.32
N SER A 805 18.21 -43.55 -10.88
CA SER A 805 17.76 -43.89 -12.23
C SER A 805 17.48 -42.60 -13.00
N LEU A 806 18.19 -42.39 -14.10
CA LEU A 806 17.86 -41.32 -15.04
C LEU A 806 16.51 -41.63 -15.69
N LEU A 807 15.49 -40.85 -15.34
CA LEU A 807 14.34 -40.61 -16.20
C LEU A 807 14.35 -39.12 -16.54
N ALA A 808 14.21 -38.82 -17.82
CA ALA A 808 14.24 -37.44 -18.30
C ALA A 808 12.88 -36.76 -18.03
N SER A 809 12.90 -35.45 -17.87
CA SER A 809 11.67 -34.66 -18.05
C SER A 809 11.20 -34.81 -19.51
N PRO A 810 9.91 -35.08 -19.79
CA PRO A 810 9.39 -35.15 -21.15
C PRO A 810 9.76 -33.92 -21.97
N SER A 811 10.26 -34.14 -23.19
CA SER A 811 11.00 -33.13 -23.97
C SER A 811 10.18 -31.93 -24.48
N TRP A 812 8.88 -31.89 -24.20
CA TRP A 812 7.96 -30.85 -24.67
C TRP A 812 7.80 -29.65 -23.73
N MET A 813 8.40 -29.67 -22.53
CA MET A 813 8.51 -28.48 -21.67
C MET A 813 9.62 -27.52 -22.11
N ASN A 814 10.56 -27.96 -22.95
CA ASN A 814 11.64 -27.11 -23.47
C ASN A 814 11.22 -26.44 -24.79
N GLY A 815 10.54 -25.29 -24.70
CA GLY A 815 10.15 -24.47 -25.85
C GLY A 815 11.30 -23.71 -26.51
N ASP A 816 12.11 -24.40 -27.32
CA ASP A 816 12.97 -23.87 -28.40
C ASP A 816 13.61 -22.46 -28.24
N LEU A 817 14.36 -22.23 -27.15
CA LEU A 817 15.34 -21.13 -27.10
C LEU A 817 16.75 -21.54 -26.61
N GLY A 818 16.85 -22.44 -25.64
CA GLY A 818 18.14 -22.85 -25.06
C GLY A 818 19.10 -23.58 -26.01
N MET A 819 18.57 -24.32 -27.01
CA MET A 819 19.37 -25.21 -27.85
C MET A 819 20.20 -24.49 -28.95
N LEU A 820 19.99 -23.18 -29.13
CA LEU A 820 20.83 -22.33 -29.99
C LEU A 820 22.06 -21.77 -29.27
N VAL A 821 21.96 -21.48 -27.96
CA VAL A 821 23.08 -20.95 -27.16
C VAL A 821 24.13 -22.04 -26.89
N ALA A 822 23.68 -23.26 -26.58
CA ALA A 822 24.56 -24.40 -26.31
C ALA A 822 25.45 -24.83 -27.50
N LYS A 823 25.18 -24.34 -28.72
CA LYS A 823 26.01 -24.60 -29.92
C LYS A 823 26.99 -23.48 -30.28
N TRP A 824 27.08 -22.42 -29.47
CA TRP A 824 28.00 -21.30 -29.70
C TRP A 824 29.17 -21.23 -28.70
N LEU A 825 29.09 -21.97 -27.59
CA LEU A 825 30.04 -21.88 -26.47
C LEU A 825 31.14 -22.96 -26.47
N ASP A 826 31.17 -23.87 -27.46
CA ASP A 826 32.03 -25.07 -27.45
C ASP A 826 33.12 -25.04 -28.55
N SER A 827 34.03 -24.05 -28.46
CA SER A 827 35.36 -24.12 -29.10
C SER A 827 36.35 -23.11 -28.49
N GLU A 828 37.17 -23.53 -27.53
CA GLU A 828 38.34 -22.75 -27.09
C GLU A 828 39.48 -22.79 -28.12
N ALA A 829 40.18 -21.67 -28.33
CA ALA A 829 41.39 -21.61 -29.14
C ALA A 829 42.40 -20.55 -28.68
N PHE A 830 42.95 -20.76 -27.48
CA PHE A 830 44.34 -20.45 -27.10
C PHE A 830 44.87 -18.99 -27.17
N SER A 831 44.87 -18.35 -25.99
CA SER A 831 45.99 -17.60 -25.36
C SER A 831 47.12 -16.98 -26.22
N ARG A 832 47.42 -15.70 -25.94
CA ARG A 832 48.79 -15.32 -25.54
C ARG A 832 48.90 -14.07 -24.66
N ASP A 833 49.21 -14.33 -23.39
CA ASP A 833 50.08 -13.60 -22.44
C ASP A 833 49.91 -12.10 -22.13
N MET A 834 50.03 -11.79 -20.83
CA MET A 834 50.27 -10.44 -20.29
C MET A 834 51.75 -10.07 -20.43
N ASP A 835 52.11 -8.77 -20.40
CA ASP A 835 52.73 -8.17 -19.20
C ASP A 835 53.04 -6.65 -19.34
N ALA A 836 53.51 -6.06 -18.23
CA ALA A 836 53.96 -4.67 -18.02
C ALA A 836 52.84 -3.60 -18.02
N VAL A 837 52.53 -2.86 -16.94
CA VAL A 837 53.35 -2.17 -15.89
C VAL A 837 54.07 -0.93 -16.40
N LEU A 838 53.45 0.24 -16.23
CA LEU A 838 54.05 1.43 -15.57
C LEU A 838 53.07 2.60 -15.41
N LEU A 839 53.27 3.40 -14.35
CA LEU A 839 52.76 4.76 -14.22
C LEU A 839 53.66 5.72 -15.02
N VAL A 840 53.09 6.62 -15.81
CA VAL A 840 53.57 8.01 -16.07
C VAL A 840 52.52 8.77 -16.89
N SER A 841 52.61 10.10 -16.89
CA SER A 841 51.61 11.04 -17.43
C SER A 841 51.92 11.58 -18.84
N GLN A 842 51.00 12.43 -19.34
CA GLN A 842 51.05 13.30 -20.53
C GLN A 842 50.53 12.71 -21.87
N GLY A 843 49.84 13.58 -22.64
CA GLY A 843 49.59 13.44 -24.09
C GLY A 843 50.55 14.35 -24.88
N PRO A 844 50.16 14.97 -26.03
CA PRO A 844 48.88 14.92 -26.75
C PRO A 844 49.02 14.73 -28.30
N ASN A 845 47.89 14.75 -29.01
CA ASN A 845 47.65 15.17 -30.41
C ASN A 845 48.74 15.04 -31.51
N GLY A 846 48.43 14.24 -32.56
CA GLY A 846 48.91 14.37 -33.95
C GLY A 846 48.17 13.38 -34.86
N ALA A 847 47.36 13.75 -35.86
CA ALA A 847 47.68 14.39 -37.16
C ALA A 847 48.34 13.42 -38.18
N LEU A 848 47.96 13.32 -39.47
CA LEU A 848 46.91 14.00 -40.27
C LEU A 848 46.68 13.27 -41.64
N SER A 849 45.60 13.66 -42.37
CA SER A 849 45.39 13.49 -43.84
C SER A 849 45.04 12.09 -44.41
N ALA A 850 44.42 11.93 -45.60
CA ALA A 850 43.43 12.77 -46.32
C ALA A 850 42.70 12.05 -47.49
N ARG A 851 41.37 12.28 -47.57
CA ARG A 851 40.46 12.32 -48.75
C ARG A 851 40.88 11.68 -50.11
N ARG A 852 39.97 10.86 -50.68
CA ARG A 852 39.15 11.22 -51.89
C ARG A 852 38.01 10.21 -52.18
N PHE A 853 36.89 10.73 -52.69
CA PHE A 853 35.76 9.99 -53.29
C PHE A 853 35.76 10.15 -54.83
N PRO A 854 35.07 9.30 -55.60
CA PRO A 854 33.77 9.72 -56.16
C PRO A 854 32.65 8.64 -56.16
N ALA A 855 31.43 9.01 -56.58
CA ALA A 855 30.20 8.21 -56.57
C ALA A 855 30.06 7.22 -57.76
N GLY A 856 29.15 6.22 -57.77
CA GLY A 856 28.19 5.78 -56.73
C GLY A 856 26.72 5.67 -57.21
N ARG A 857 25.88 4.85 -56.55
CA ARG A 857 24.40 4.92 -56.59
C ARG A 857 23.73 4.13 -55.44
N SER A 858 22.59 4.65 -54.97
CA SER A 858 21.52 4.00 -54.20
C SER A 858 21.87 3.03 -53.05
N CYS A 859 21.90 3.55 -51.81
CA CYS A 859 21.06 3.07 -50.70
C CYS A 859 21.11 4.03 -49.49
N PHE A 860 20.09 4.87 -49.34
CA PHE A 860 19.69 5.46 -48.05
C PHE A 860 18.59 4.54 -47.45
N ASN A 861 18.32 4.52 -46.14
CA ASN A 861 18.68 5.49 -45.11
C ASN A 861 18.99 4.80 -43.77
N SER A 862 19.91 5.36 -42.98
CA SER A 862 20.13 4.98 -41.58
C SER A 862 19.53 6.04 -40.65
N SER A 863 18.69 5.64 -39.71
CA SER A 863 18.14 6.55 -38.70
C SER A 863 18.00 5.85 -37.35
N ALA A 864 18.73 6.34 -36.34
CA ALA A 864 18.54 5.93 -34.96
C ALA A 864 17.11 6.26 -34.50
N LYS A 865 16.48 5.36 -33.74
CA LYS A 865 15.17 5.61 -33.15
C LYS A 865 15.28 6.60 -31.98
N LEU A 866 15.24 7.90 -32.30
CA LEU A 866 14.76 8.88 -31.33
C LEU A 866 13.33 8.50 -30.92
N ARG A 867 13.05 8.48 -29.61
CA ARG A 867 11.68 8.44 -29.09
C ARG A 867 10.94 9.69 -29.60
N ARG A 868 9.74 9.54 -30.16
CA ARG A 868 8.88 10.66 -30.54
C ARG A 868 7.89 10.94 -29.41
N PRO A 869 7.61 12.21 -29.07
CA PRO A 869 6.38 12.55 -28.36
C PRO A 869 5.18 12.37 -29.30
N PHE A 870 4.03 11.98 -28.75
CA PHE A 870 2.76 12.02 -29.49
C PHE A 870 2.15 13.43 -29.36
N ILE A 871 1.83 14.05 -30.49
CA ILE A 871 1.19 15.38 -30.55
C ILE A 871 -0.16 15.21 -31.22
N TYR A 872 -1.24 15.56 -30.52
CA TYR A 872 -2.58 15.64 -31.08
C TYR A 872 -2.78 16.98 -31.84
N GLU A 873 -2.58 16.99 -33.16
CA GLU A 873 -3.08 18.07 -34.02
C GLU A 873 -4.55 17.82 -34.41
N THR A 874 -5.48 18.56 -33.82
CA THR A 874 -6.88 18.63 -34.26
C THR A 874 -7.02 19.48 -35.52
N ARG A 875 -6.82 18.87 -36.69
CA ARG A 875 -7.00 19.56 -37.99
C ARG A 875 -8.47 19.81 -38.31
N LEU A 876 -8.94 21.00 -37.94
CA LEU A 876 -10.21 21.59 -38.38
C LEU A 876 -10.39 21.50 -39.91
N MET A 877 -11.52 20.98 -40.38
CA MET A 877 -12.04 21.28 -41.72
C MET A 877 -13.11 22.37 -41.61
N SER A 878 -12.96 23.42 -42.41
CA SER A 878 -13.81 24.61 -42.38
C SER A 878 -14.93 24.56 -43.41
N THR A 879 -16.19 24.55 -42.95
CA THR A 879 -17.36 24.92 -43.77
C THR A 879 -18.25 25.87 -42.98
N ALA A 880 -18.05 27.18 -43.18
CA ALA A 880 -19.02 28.20 -42.77
C ALA A 880 -20.22 28.21 -43.74
N PRO A 881 -21.38 28.75 -43.31
CA PRO A 881 -21.64 30.14 -43.68
C PRO A 881 -22.09 31.03 -42.51
N ASN A 882 -21.91 32.34 -42.68
CA ASN A 882 -22.23 33.37 -41.68
C ASN A 882 -23.74 33.69 -41.62
N PHE A 883 -24.29 33.89 -40.42
CA PHE A 883 -25.09 35.06 -40.02
C PHE A 883 -25.26 35.04 -38.48
N GLY A 884 -25.19 36.14 -37.72
CA GLY A 884 -24.77 37.49 -38.09
C GLY A 884 -25.62 38.64 -37.52
N LYS A 885 -25.82 38.73 -36.19
CA LYS A 885 -26.06 40.01 -35.47
C LYS A 885 -26.08 39.87 -33.94
N SER A 886 -25.70 40.97 -33.28
CA SER A 886 -25.92 41.26 -31.85
C SER A 886 -27.27 41.96 -31.65
N LEU A 887 -27.89 41.80 -30.48
CA LEU A 887 -28.43 42.94 -29.72
C LEU A 887 -28.59 42.65 -28.21
N HIS A 888 -29.03 43.67 -27.47
CA HIS A 888 -28.90 43.84 -26.03
C HIS A 888 -30.25 43.83 -25.27
N LEU A 889 -30.18 43.49 -23.97
CA LEU A 889 -30.90 44.10 -22.83
C LEU A 889 -32.42 43.85 -22.55
N THR A 890 -32.67 43.48 -21.29
CA THR A 890 -33.70 43.97 -20.32
C THR A 890 -35.17 43.48 -20.26
N HIS A 891 -35.50 42.98 -19.06
CA HIS A 891 -36.71 43.19 -18.20
C HIS A 891 -38.16 43.09 -18.73
N ALA A 892 -38.88 42.07 -18.23
CA ALA A 892 -40.12 42.15 -17.42
C ALA A 892 -40.39 40.74 -16.80
N THR A 893 -40.73 40.46 -15.53
CA THR A 893 -41.62 41.03 -14.49
C THR A 893 -43.13 40.74 -14.61
N GLY A 894 -43.54 39.52 -14.27
CA GLY A 894 -44.47 39.29 -13.14
C GLY A 894 -46.00 39.16 -13.36
N GLY A 895 -46.56 38.00 -12.97
CA GLY A 895 -47.97 37.79 -12.52
C GLY A 895 -49.06 37.69 -13.61
N GLN A 896 -50.32 37.32 -13.30
CA GLN A 896 -50.86 36.34 -12.34
C GLN A 896 -52.37 36.12 -12.62
N ARG A 897 -52.91 34.87 -12.50
CA ARG A 897 -54.35 34.49 -12.61
C ARG A 897 -54.96 34.65 -14.03
N GLY A 898 -55.97 33.91 -14.50
CA GLY A 898 -56.86 32.89 -13.89
C GLY A 898 -58.28 33.44 -13.68
N SER A 899 -59.39 32.86 -14.15
CA SER A 899 -59.71 31.55 -14.79
C SER A 899 -60.91 31.73 -15.77
N SER A 900 -61.71 30.78 -16.31
CA SER A 900 -62.01 29.35 -16.05
C SER A 900 -62.68 28.68 -17.30
N GLY A 901 -63.11 27.40 -17.20
CA GLY A 901 -63.95 26.67 -18.18
C GLY A 901 -64.30 25.25 -17.69
N GLN A 902 -65.44 24.66 -18.10
CA GLN A 902 -65.99 23.42 -17.49
C GLN A 902 -66.24 22.26 -18.48
N MET A 903 -65.81 21.04 -18.08
CA MET A 903 -66.45 19.71 -18.26
C MET A 903 -66.83 19.18 -19.69
N PRO A 904 -67.11 17.86 -19.86
CA PRO A 904 -66.60 16.64 -19.22
C PRO A 904 -66.02 15.63 -20.26
N ALA A 905 -65.72 14.38 -19.85
CA ALA A 905 -65.14 13.34 -20.71
C ALA A 905 -66.14 12.20 -21.08
N PRO A 906 -65.93 11.48 -22.22
CA PRO A 906 -66.56 10.19 -22.54
C PRO A 906 -65.56 8.99 -22.55
N GLN A 907 -66.03 7.80 -22.93
CA GLN A 907 -65.41 6.48 -22.63
C GLN A 907 -65.04 5.63 -23.88
N PHE A 908 -64.26 4.56 -23.63
CA PHE A 908 -64.12 3.22 -24.27
C PHE A 908 -64.80 2.88 -25.63
N PRO A 909 -64.19 1.97 -26.43
CA PRO A 909 -64.67 0.56 -26.39
C PRO A 909 -63.58 -0.53 -26.51
N THR A 910 -64.01 -1.80 -26.39
CA THR A 910 -63.28 -3.07 -26.61
C THR A 910 -64.05 -3.98 -27.60
N GLN A 911 -63.66 -5.27 -27.75
CA GLN A 911 -64.27 -6.34 -28.60
C GLN A 911 -64.00 -6.30 -30.13
N GLU A 912 -63.94 -7.40 -30.89
CA GLU A 912 -63.57 -8.83 -30.61
C GLU A 912 -63.38 -9.62 -31.95
N ASP A 913 -63.16 -10.94 -31.86
CA ASP A 913 -63.52 -12.01 -32.83
C ASP A 913 -62.68 -12.38 -34.10
N LYS A 914 -61.97 -13.53 -33.95
CA LYS A 914 -62.18 -14.85 -34.64
C LYS A 914 -61.48 -15.28 -35.97
N ILE A 915 -60.76 -16.41 -35.82
CA ILE A 915 -60.73 -17.66 -36.65
C ILE A 915 -59.93 -17.72 -37.97
N VAL A 916 -58.97 -18.66 -38.02
CA VAL A 916 -58.90 -19.87 -38.91
C VAL A 916 -57.90 -20.88 -38.27
N SER A 917 -57.93 -22.17 -38.64
CA SER A 917 -57.40 -23.31 -37.85
C SER A 917 -56.68 -24.41 -38.69
N VAL A 918 -56.21 -25.50 -38.03
CA VAL A 918 -55.55 -26.74 -38.56
C VAL A 918 -54.04 -26.53 -38.84
N GLU A 919 -53.09 -27.46 -38.61
CA GLU A 919 -53.10 -28.92 -38.36
C GLU A 919 -52.28 -29.37 -37.10
N GLU A 920 -51.51 -30.48 -37.15
CA GLU A 920 -50.86 -31.18 -36.01
C GLU A 920 -49.32 -31.35 -36.17
N GLY A 921 -48.59 -31.69 -35.08
CA GLY A 921 -47.31 -32.43 -35.19
C GLY A 921 -46.23 -32.25 -34.10
N GLY A 922 -46.13 -33.19 -33.13
CA GLY A 922 -44.87 -33.48 -32.40
C GLY A 922 -44.79 -33.07 -30.91
N VAL A 923 -44.41 -34.02 -30.04
CA VAL A 923 -44.35 -33.96 -28.55
C VAL A 923 -43.32 -35.00 -28.07
N PRO A 924 -42.64 -34.92 -26.91
CA PRO A 924 -42.36 -33.80 -25.98
C PRO A 924 -40.84 -33.55 -25.77
N LEU A 925 -40.50 -32.62 -24.86
CA LEU A 925 -39.44 -32.89 -23.87
C LEU A 925 -39.83 -32.29 -22.51
N GLU A 926 -40.33 -33.14 -21.61
CA GLU A 926 -40.59 -32.80 -20.21
C GLU A 926 -39.28 -32.97 -19.39
N GLY A 927 -39.08 -32.27 -18.27
CA GLY A 927 -39.96 -31.25 -17.68
C GLY A 927 -39.24 -30.42 -16.61
N VAL A 928 -39.74 -29.21 -16.37
CA VAL A 928 -39.24 -28.31 -15.33
C VAL A 928 -40.06 -28.51 -14.05
N ILE A 929 -39.40 -28.89 -12.96
CA ILE A 929 -40.06 -29.06 -11.65
C ILE A 929 -40.44 -27.68 -11.10
N GLN A 930 -41.71 -27.50 -10.76
CA GLN A 930 -42.20 -26.31 -10.07
C GLN A 930 -41.71 -26.29 -8.62
N LEU A 931 -41.37 -25.10 -8.11
CA LEU A 931 -41.26 -24.84 -6.68
C LEU A 931 -42.44 -23.99 -6.23
N ASP A 932 -43.14 -24.45 -5.19
CA ASP A 932 -44.35 -23.82 -4.67
C ASP A 932 -44.07 -22.52 -3.89
N LYS A 933 -45.09 -21.67 -3.84
CA LYS A 933 -45.12 -20.46 -2.99
C LYS A 933 -45.55 -20.80 -1.56
N PRO A 934 -44.98 -20.14 -0.56
CA PRO A 934 -45.69 -19.78 0.67
C PRO A 934 -46.16 -18.32 0.64
N TYR A 935 -47.08 -17.98 1.55
CA TYR A 935 -47.75 -16.68 1.67
C TYR A 935 -47.41 -15.98 3.00
N LEU A 936 -47.70 -14.67 3.05
CA LEU A 936 -48.09 -13.88 4.24
C LEU A 936 -47.04 -13.42 5.29
N THR A 937 -46.72 -12.11 5.18
CA THR A 937 -46.71 -11.07 6.26
C THR A 937 -45.58 -11.04 7.32
N PRO A 938 -45.29 -9.85 7.90
CA PRO A 938 -44.10 -9.61 8.71
C PRO A 938 -44.33 -9.69 10.23
N SER A 939 -43.27 -10.05 10.96
CA SER A 939 -43.15 -9.82 12.40
C SER A 939 -41.68 -9.52 12.76
N LEU A 940 -41.47 -8.62 13.74
CA LEU A 940 -40.14 -8.43 14.33
C LEU A 940 -39.87 -9.51 15.37
N ILE A 941 -38.65 -10.05 15.38
CA ILE A 941 -37.94 -10.53 16.58
C ILE A 941 -36.43 -10.52 16.28
N SER A 942 -35.63 -10.11 17.26
CA SER A 942 -34.17 -9.98 17.15
C SER A 942 -33.46 -11.34 17.12
N TRP A 943 -32.54 -11.52 16.16
CA TRP A 943 -31.51 -12.55 16.22
C TRP A 943 -30.13 -11.91 16.11
N ALA A 944 -29.49 -11.69 17.24
CA ALA A 944 -28.08 -11.32 17.34
C ALA A 944 -27.31 -12.48 17.97
N SER A 945 -26.48 -13.18 17.19
CA SER A 945 -25.45 -14.11 17.68
C SER A 945 -24.51 -14.57 16.55
N VAL A 946 -23.20 -14.51 16.83
CA VAL A 946 -22.11 -15.21 16.13
C VAL A 946 -22.05 -15.03 14.60
N ALA A 947 -21.54 -13.88 14.17
CA ALA A 947 -20.75 -13.79 12.95
C ALA A 947 -19.27 -13.70 13.34
N VAL A 948 -18.43 -14.63 12.87
CA VAL A 948 -16.97 -14.58 13.06
C VAL A 948 -16.35 -14.07 11.75
N PRO A 949 -15.66 -12.92 11.72
CA PRO A 949 -15.08 -12.39 10.50
C PRO A 949 -13.83 -13.17 10.11
N PHE A 950 -13.90 -13.91 9.00
CA PHE A 950 -12.72 -14.48 8.35
C PHE A 950 -12.08 -13.44 7.43
N LEU A 951 -10.85 -13.02 7.74
CA LEU A 951 -10.01 -12.17 6.89
C LEU A 951 -8.69 -12.90 6.57
N PRO A 952 -8.39 -13.21 5.30
CA PRO A 952 -7.11 -13.78 4.90
C PRO A 952 -6.08 -12.67 4.65
N THR A 953 -5.46 -12.16 5.72
CA THR A 953 -4.29 -11.27 5.63
C THR A 953 -3.15 -11.85 6.44
N SER A 954 -2.13 -12.38 5.77
CA SER A 954 -0.85 -12.72 6.40
C SER A 954 -0.11 -11.45 6.84
N PHE A 955 0.71 -11.60 7.88
CA PHE A 955 1.50 -10.56 8.56
C PHE A 955 0.73 -9.50 9.38
N TYR A 956 1.17 -9.34 10.63
CA TYR A 956 0.82 -8.28 11.61
C TYR A 956 -0.57 -8.31 12.28
N ALA A 957 -0.68 -9.21 13.25
CA ALA A 957 -1.11 -8.81 14.60
C ALA A 957 -0.11 -9.41 15.62
N ASP A 958 -0.17 -8.98 16.88
CA ASP A 958 0.56 -9.64 17.98
C ASP A 958 -0.29 -9.59 19.27
N ARG A 959 -0.15 -10.62 20.11
CA ARG A 959 -0.72 -10.82 21.48
C ARG A 959 -2.09 -10.21 21.82
N LEU A 960 -3.10 -11.09 21.91
CA LEU A 960 -3.99 -11.14 23.08
C LEU A 960 -4.78 -12.47 23.13
N LEU A 961 -4.30 -13.46 23.90
CA LEU A 961 -5.08 -14.66 24.26
C LEU A 961 -4.54 -15.31 25.55
N THR A 962 -4.72 -14.63 26.69
CA THR A 962 -4.62 -15.24 28.03
C THR A 962 -5.78 -14.80 28.92
N ARG A 963 -7.01 -15.06 28.46
CA ARG A 963 -8.19 -15.35 29.26
C ARG A 963 -9.21 -16.12 28.45
#